data_AF-A0A2N0S1R3-F1
#
_entry.id   AF-A0A2N0S1R3-F1
#
_cell.length_a   1.000
_cell.length_b   1.000
_cell.length_c   1.000
_cell.angle_alpha   90.00
_cell.angle_beta   90.00
_cell.angle_gamma   90.00
#
_symmetry.space_group_name_H-M   'P 1'
#
loop_
_entity.id
_entity.type
_entity.pdbx_description
1 polymer ?
#
loop_
_entity_poly.entity_id
_entity_poly.type
_entity_poly.pdbx_seq_one_letter_code
_entity_poly.pdbx_strand_id
1 'polypeptide(L)'
;MNETAAPKKKTLKVVEDGAEQVEAATNVAVPFANFLPFIEEVSRLLKEIVDIYQTAVINKGICGVMLDRVAIAESATKKFLKVRENEEFFSAENYVNLQKLVTVVGKIRKFLAEISQVRGLKKHTQAKNIEKTAMDLNKEFDSTIQLLEFAFMVDFSLRDDIDNKKIRADIEDLIENLQAIGGGGGRFDPNKNVSTIMDKSETNIFQSELLPYNDFEEVEVGENVGKKIKKYKRIKNGVNDFVVLKLVADESIKEEAKNNNKNQVTILSKLEECDNIIQFFGLTTIDGNKWFLVTEWAEYGNLREFYNTFGPLDVKAKVLFAIDISRGLSFLNAVEIVHCDIRAENILITDYQTAKIANFSSSKAVTDVTKNHKTTLERVRYCAPENSEKLGTQTKYNTKSEIYSFGILLWEIAEEKVPYANYNDIMAITELVGEKKYREPFSDASPLPKEYQDIAKKAVDHDPNYRPSFTKIFTVLQDLYMKTSSNSIGSSSPIGSEWIKKKMEEEDINYFEYNEFSKPIPIGKGGFGFVHKAETNDKKQVALKGLIDSVIDENVIKNFVKELKLLRMVSYHDNINRFLGITKDNIGYVMVLEYANEGNLREYLEKKFDSLQWENKIQMALDITRGLLCLHSRNIIHRDLVNQ
;
A
#
# COMPACT_ATOMS: atom_id res chain seq x y z
N MET A 1 23.74 -52.07 -23.83
CA MET A 1 24.51 -52.02 -22.57
C MET A 1 24.39 -50.62 -22.00
N ASN A 2 24.00 -50.54 -20.72
CA ASN A 2 23.94 -49.38 -19.83
C ASN A 2 22.77 -48.38 -19.99
N GLU A 3 21.62 -48.77 -19.42
CA GLU A 3 20.71 -47.83 -18.75
C GLU A 3 21.38 -47.34 -17.46
N THR A 4 21.42 -46.02 -17.26
CA THR A 4 21.88 -45.38 -16.02
C THR A 4 20.67 -44.97 -15.19
N ALA A 5 20.47 -45.68 -14.08
CA ALA A 5 19.38 -45.47 -13.13
C ALA A 5 19.61 -44.23 -12.24
N ALA A 6 18.58 -43.41 -12.12
CA ALA A 6 18.48 -42.32 -11.14
C ALA A 6 18.23 -42.86 -9.71
N PRO A 7 18.65 -42.14 -8.65
CA PRO A 7 18.53 -42.63 -7.27
C PRO A 7 17.09 -42.47 -6.74
N LYS A 8 16.54 -43.56 -6.20
CA LYS A 8 15.23 -43.60 -5.53
C LYS A 8 15.30 -42.88 -4.17
N LYS A 9 14.47 -41.85 -3.99
CA LYS A 9 14.12 -41.28 -2.66
C LYS A 9 13.43 -42.36 -1.82
N LYS A 10 13.99 -42.69 -0.64
CA LYS A 10 13.30 -43.50 0.37
C LYS A 10 12.37 -42.59 1.18
N THR A 11 11.07 -42.73 0.93
CA THR A 11 10.02 -42.14 1.77
C THR A 11 9.80 -43.04 2.99
N LEU A 12 9.99 -42.50 4.19
CA LEU A 12 9.61 -43.17 5.44
C LEU A 12 8.08 -43.19 5.55
N LYS A 13 7.49 -44.39 5.66
CA LYS A 13 6.06 -44.58 5.97
C LYS A 13 5.87 -44.41 7.48
N VAL A 14 4.94 -43.53 7.85
CA VAL A 14 4.36 -43.44 9.19
C VAL A 14 3.37 -44.60 9.32
N VAL A 15 3.48 -45.38 10.40
CA VAL A 15 2.49 -46.39 10.78
C VAL A 15 1.77 -45.83 12.02
N GLU A 16 0.51 -45.49 11.84
CA GLU A 16 -0.45 -45.29 12.93
C GLU A 16 -1.12 -46.65 13.21
N ASP A 17 -0.94 -47.19 14.41
CA ASP A 17 -2.02 -47.81 15.20
C ASP A 17 -1.48 -48.37 16.53
N GLY A 18 -2.28 -48.25 17.59
CA GLY A 18 -2.15 -49.04 18.82
C GLY A 18 -1.86 -48.25 20.10
N ALA A 19 -2.92 -47.68 20.70
CA ALA A 19 -2.94 -47.38 22.13
C ALA A 19 -3.29 -48.64 22.94
N GLU A 20 -2.84 -48.64 24.20
CA GLU A 20 -3.05 -49.63 25.29
C GLU A 20 -2.06 -50.79 25.40
N GLN A 21 -1.05 -50.65 26.26
CA GLN A 21 -1.01 -51.28 27.59
C GLN A 21 0.24 -50.82 28.36
N VAL A 22 0.04 -50.38 29.61
CA VAL A 22 1.10 -50.04 30.57
C VAL A 22 1.51 -51.33 31.27
N GLU A 23 2.70 -51.85 30.98
CA GLU A 23 3.40 -52.78 31.87
C GLU A 23 4.91 -52.48 31.86
N ALA A 24 5.46 -52.42 33.07
CA ALA A 24 6.83 -52.13 33.48
C ALA A 24 7.91 -52.31 32.39
N ALA A 25 8.37 -51.18 31.83
CA ALA A 25 9.54 -51.16 30.96
C ALA A 25 10.82 -51.18 31.81
N THR A 26 11.55 -52.27 31.70
CA THR A 26 12.98 -52.35 31.97
C THR A 26 13.70 -51.14 31.33
N ASN A 27 14.66 -50.56 32.06
CA ASN A 27 15.61 -49.58 31.51
C ASN A 27 16.46 -50.27 30.42
N VAL A 28 15.90 -50.42 29.22
CA VAL A 28 16.62 -50.96 28.07
C VAL A 28 17.40 -49.79 27.47
N ALA A 29 18.72 -49.82 27.65
CA ALA A 29 19.63 -48.90 27.00
C ALA A 29 19.49 -49.04 25.48
N VAL A 30 19.19 -47.94 24.80
CA VAL A 30 19.15 -47.89 23.34
C VAL A 30 20.57 -47.61 22.84
N PRO A 31 21.10 -48.35 21.84
CA PRO A 31 22.44 -48.12 21.34
C PRO A 31 22.66 -46.67 20.89
N PHE A 32 23.75 -46.05 21.35
CA PHE A 32 24.18 -44.70 20.97
C PHE A 32 24.09 -44.42 19.46
N ALA A 33 24.48 -45.39 18.64
CA ALA A 33 24.46 -45.29 17.18
C ALA A 33 23.07 -44.95 16.60
N ASN A 34 21.99 -45.32 17.30
CA ASN A 34 20.62 -45.06 16.86
C ASN A 34 20.20 -43.60 17.10
N PHE A 35 20.88 -42.86 17.98
CA PHE A 35 20.60 -41.45 18.26
C PHE A 35 21.27 -40.50 17.26
N LEU A 36 22.39 -40.93 16.67
CA LEU A 36 23.22 -40.11 15.78
C LEU A 36 22.44 -39.49 14.59
N PRO A 37 21.57 -40.24 13.88
CA PRO A 37 20.80 -39.67 12.77
C PRO A 37 19.88 -38.51 13.18
N PHE A 38 19.30 -38.56 14.38
CA PHE A 38 18.43 -37.48 14.87
C PHE A 38 19.22 -36.22 15.22
N ILE A 39 20.40 -36.36 15.81
CA ILE A 39 21.28 -35.22 16.14
C ILE A 39 21.81 -34.54 14.87
N GLU A 40 22.20 -35.35 13.88
CA GLU A 40 22.60 -34.85 12.56
C GLU A 40 21.43 -34.12 11.87
N GLU A 41 20.21 -34.63 12.01
CA GLU A 41 19.01 -34.02 11.46
C GLU A 41 18.66 -32.68 12.11
N VAL A 42 18.77 -32.55 13.44
CA VAL A 42 18.63 -31.26 14.14
C VAL A 42 19.68 -30.27 13.63
N SER A 43 20.93 -30.71 13.48
CA SER A 43 22.03 -29.87 12.96
C SER A 43 21.78 -29.42 11.51
N ARG A 44 21.20 -30.29 10.68
CA ARG A 44 20.82 -29.99 9.29
C ARG A 44 19.70 -28.97 9.24
N LEU A 45 18.64 -29.16 10.04
CA LEU A 45 17.51 -28.24 10.14
C LEU A 45 17.92 -26.87 10.67
N LEU A 46 18.85 -26.82 11.64
CA LEU A 46 19.40 -25.55 12.13
C LEU A 46 20.06 -24.74 11.00
N LYS A 47 20.85 -25.38 10.13
CA LYS A 47 21.46 -24.69 8.98
C LYS A 47 20.40 -24.08 8.06
N GLU A 48 19.34 -24.82 7.76
CA GLU A 48 18.24 -24.29 6.94
C GLU A 48 17.52 -23.12 7.64
N ILE A 49 17.34 -23.18 8.96
CA ILE A 49 16.74 -22.08 9.73
C ILE A 49 17.66 -20.85 9.71
N VAL A 50 18.99 -21.02 9.77
CA VAL A 50 19.95 -19.93 9.60
C VAL A 50 19.81 -19.28 8.22
N ASP A 51 19.70 -20.07 7.15
CA ASP A 51 19.52 -19.54 5.79
C ASP A 51 18.20 -18.77 5.65
N ILE A 52 17.11 -19.30 6.22
CA ILE A 52 15.80 -18.62 6.28
C ILE A 52 15.93 -17.29 7.03
N TYR A 53 16.57 -17.28 8.21
CA TYR A 53 16.76 -16.07 9.00
C TYR A 53 17.60 -14.99 8.28
N GLN A 54 18.66 -15.41 7.58
CA GLN A 54 19.51 -14.49 6.82
C GLN A 54 18.76 -13.84 5.65
N THR A 55 17.88 -14.60 5.01
CA THR A 55 17.08 -14.15 3.86
C THR A 55 15.74 -13.54 4.25
N ALA A 56 15.33 -13.62 5.51
CA ALA A 56 14.05 -13.10 6.00
C ALA A 56 13.92 -11.60 5.79
N VAL A 57 12.83 -11.22 5.11
CA VAL A 57 12.45 -9.83 4.81
C VAL A 57 11.46 -9.30 5.85
N ILE A 58 10.61 -10.17 6.38
CA ILE A 58 9.58 -9.88 7.40
C ILE A 58 9.68 -10.89 8.56
N ASN A 59 9.06 -10.57 9.71
CA ASN A 59 9.02 -11.43 10.90
C ASN A 59 10.41 -11.89 11.38
N LYS A 60 11.40 -11.00 11.31
CA LYS A 60 12.80 -11.32 11.58
C LYS A 60 13.06 -11.56 13.07
N GLY A 61 12.34 -10.89 13.95
CA GLY A 61 12.29 -11.16 15.38
C GLY A 61 11.79 -12.57 15.70
N ILE A 62 10.67 -13.01 15.09
CA ILE A 62 10.13 -14.38 15.22
C ILE A 62 11.16 -15.40 14.74
N CYS A 63 11.75 -15.17 13.56
CA CYS A 63 12.81 -16.03 13.02
C CYS A 63 14.02 -16.11 13.97
N GLY A 64 14.42 -14.98 14.56
CA GLY A 64 15.54 -14.91 15.50
C GLY A 64 15.27 -15.67 16.80
N VAL A 65 14.09 -15.51 17.39
CA VAL A 65 13.67 -16.25 18.61
C VAL A 65 13.75 -17.76 18.39
N MET A 66 13.17 -18.23 17.28
CA MET A 66 13.17 -19.66 16.96
C MET A 66 14.56 -20.18 16.59
N LEU A 67 15.38 -19.39 15.89
CA LEU A 67 16.77 -19.72 15.61
C LEU A 67 17.57 -19.92 16.89
N ASP A 68 17.48 -18.97 17.84
CA ASP A 68 18.21 -19.05 19.12
C ASP A 68 17.83 -20.31 19.90
N ARG A 69 16.53 -20.63 19.95
CA ARG A 69 16.02 -21.84 20.61
C ARG A 69 16.58 -23.12 20.00
N VAL A 70 16.52 -23.25 18.67
CA VAL A 70 17.04 -24.43 17.96
C VAL A 70 18.57 -24.53 18.07
N ALA A 71 19.29 -23.40 17.99
CA ALA A 71 20.75 -23.37 18.13
C ALA A 71 21.21 -23.86 19.51
N ILE A 72 20.50 -23.47 20.57
CA ILE A 72 20.76 -23.91 21.93
C ILE A 72 20.51 -25.42 22.08
N ALA A 73 19.38 -25.92 21.57
CA ALA A 73 19.06 -27.35 21.60
C ALA A 73 20.07 -28.19 20.79
N GLU A 74 20.52 -27.69 19.64
CA GLU A 74 21.56 -28.34 18.84
C GLU A 74 22.89 -28.43 19.58
N SER A 75 23.30 -27.35 20.24
CA SER A 75 24.50 -27.34 21.08
C SER A 75 24.41 -28.36 22.21
N ALA A 76 23.24 -28.45 22.86
CA ALA A 76 22.99 -29.38 23.95
C ALA A 76 23.01 -30.85 23.46
N THR A 77 22.34 -31.16 22.33
CA THR A 77 22.36 -32.50 21.73
C THR A 77 23.76 -32.92 21.28
N LYS A 78 24.57 -32.00 20.72
CA LYS A 78 25.98 -32.28 20.38
C LYS A 78 26.88 -32.48 21.59
N LYS A 79 26.59 -31.84 22.72
CA LYS A 79 27.38 -32.06 23.95
C LYS A 79 27.31 -33.51 24.40
N PHE A 80 26.16 -34.17 24.21
CA PHE A 80 25.99 -35.60 24.52
C PHE A 80 26.75 -36.54 23.57
N LEU A 81 27.06 -36.13 22.34
CA LEU A 81 27.97 -36.90 21.47
C LEU A 81 29.39 -37.05 22.06
N LYS A 82 29.79 -36.12 22.94
CA LYS A 82 31.11 -36.11 23.57
C LYS A 82 31.17 -36.95 24.85
N VAL A 83 30.03 -37.30 25.43
CA VAL A 83 29.92 -38.05 26.68
C VAL A 83 29.33 -39.43 26.37
N ARG A 84 30.14 -40.30 25.75
CA ARG A 84 29.72 -41.64 25.27
C ARG A 84 29.24 -42.60 26.37
N GLU A 85 29.42 -42.25 27.64
CA GLU A 85 29.22 -43.14 28.79
C GLU A 85 28.01 -42.74 29.67
N ASN A 86 27.18 -41.79 29.25
CA ASN A 86 25.97 -41.44 30.01
C ASN A 86 24.82 -42.43 29.71
N GLU A 87 24.90 -43.63 30.28
CA GLU A 87 23.90 -44.70 30.11
C GLU A 87 22.48 -44.28 30.53
N GLU A 88 22.34 -43.32 31.46
CA GLU A 88 21.04 -42.78 31.87
C GLU A 88 20.38 -41.95 30.76
N PHE A 89 21.15 -41.25 29.93
CA PHE A 89 20.61 -40.47 28.81
C PHE A 89 20.17 -41.35 27.64
N PHE A 90 20.86 -42.47 27.36
CA PHE A 90 20.55 -43.35 26.23
C PHE A 90 19.42 -44.34 26.53
N SER A 91 18.34 -43.84 27.11
CA SER A 91 17.13 -44.59 27.44
C SER A 91 16.15 -44.64 26.26
N ALA A 92 15.22 -45.61 26.29
CA ALA A 92 14.11 -45.68 25.33
C ALA A 92 13.23 -44.41 25.37
N GLU A 93 13.08 -43.79 26.55
CA GLU A 93 12.33 -42.55 26.73
C GLU A 93 12.98 -41.37 26.01
N ASN A 94 14.29 -41.17 26.21
CA ASN A 94 15.03 -40.09 25.55
C ASN A 94 15.16 -40.31 24.04
N TYR A 95 15.18 -41.57 23.59
CA TYR A 95 15.10 -41.90 22.17
C TYR A 95 13.82 -41.34 21.54
N VAL A 96 12.66 -41.57 22.17
CA VAL A 96 11.37 -41.04 21.72
C VAL A 96 11.32 -39.52 21.84
N ASN A 97 11.87 -38.94 22.90
CA ASN A 97 11.86 -37.48 23.09
C ASN A 97 12.75 -36.77 22.07
N LEU A 98 13.86 -37.37 21.64
CA LEU A 98 14.71 -36.81 20.57
C LEU A 98 14.01 -36.86 19.20
N GLN A 99 13.21 -37.89 18.93
CA GLN A 99 12.34 -37.95 17.74
C GLN A 99 11.27 -36.84 17.76
N LYS A 100 10.67 -36.58 18.92
CA LYS A 100 9.75 -35.44 19.09
C LYS A 100 10.48 -34.12 18.81
N LEU A 101 11.72 -33.95 19.31
CA LEU A 101 12.50 -32.73 19.07
C LEU A 101 12.73 -32.49 17.57
N VAL A 102 13.19 -33.51 16.84
CA VAL A 102 13.36 -33.41 15.37
C VAL A 102 12.05 -33.01 14.69
N THR A 103 10.93 -33.58 15.13
CA THR A 103 9.60 -33.28 14.59
C THR A 103 9.22 -31.82 14.82
N VAL A 104 9.39 -31.30 16.05
CA VAL A 104 9.07 -29.91 16.39
C VAL A 104 10.00 -28.94 15.66
N VAL A 105 11.30 -29.21 15.60
CA VAL A 105 12.28 -28.40 14.84
C VAL A 105 11.91 -28.37 13.35
N GLY A 106 11.44 -29.50 12.80
CA GLY A 106 10.92 -29.57 11.43
C GLY A 106 9.67 -28.70 11.21
N LYS A 107 8.72 -28.71 12.17
CA LYS A 107 7.55 -27.82 12.15
C LYS A 107 7.96 -26.34 12.19
N ILE A 108 8.88 -25.98 13.09
CA ILE A 108 9.46 -24.64 13.22
C ILE A 108 10.06 -24.20 11.88
N ARG A 109 10.95 -25.01 11.30
CA ARG A 109 11.57 -24.70 10.00
C ARG A 109 10.52 -24.44 8.92
N LYS A 110 9.48 -25.29 8.85
CA LYS A 110 8.40 -25.14 7.86
C LYS A 110 7.61 -23.85 8.07
N PHE A 111 7.26 -23.54 9.32
CA PHE A 111 6.57 -22.32 9.69
C PHE A 111 7.40 -21.08 9.35
N LEU A 112 8.69 -21.05 9.72
CA LEU A 112 9.58 -19.93 9.40
C LEU A 112 9.71 -19.71 7.90
N ALA A 113 9.84 -20.77 7.10
CA ALA A 113 9.86 -20.66 5.64
C ALA A 113 8.56 -20.03 5.07
N GLU A 114 7.43 -20.22 5.74
CA GLU A 114 6.14 -19.61 5.35
C GLU A 114 6.02 -18.16 5.81
N ILE A 115 6.62 -17.77 6.94
CA ILE A 115 6.42 -16.41 7.48
C ILE A 115 7.58 -15.44 7.24
N SER A 116 8.74 -15.92 6.79
CA SER A 116 9.94 -15.10 6.57
C SER A 116 9.88 -14.21 5.31
N GLN A 117 8.97 -14.51 4.39
CA GLN A 117 8.78 -13.84 3.10
C GLN A 117 7.30 -13.48 2.93
N VAL A 118 6.99 -12.38 2.25
CA VAL A 118 5.59 -11.95 2.11
C VAL A 118 4.79 -12.97 1.31
N ARG A 119 5.41 -13.61 0.30
CA ARG A 119 4.79 -14.66 -0.51
C ARG A 119 4.34 -15.89 0.28
N GLY A 120 4.98 -16.20 1.40
CA GLY A 120 4.63 -17.34 2.24
C GLY A 120 3.44 -17.05 3.17
N LEU A 121 3.14 -15.78 3.44
CA LEU A 121 2.02 -15.36 4.30
C LEU A 121 0.65 -15.71 3.72
N LYS A 122 0.56 -16.10 2.44
CA LYS A 122 -0.68 -16.55 1.79
C LYS A 122 -1.46 -17.61 2.57
N LYS A 123 -0.77 -18.45 3.35
CA LYS A 123 -1.39 -19.52 4.15
C LYS A 123 -1.94 -19.03 5.49
N HIS A 124 -1.54 -17.84 5.92
CA HIS A 124 -1.86 -17.27 7.22
C HIS A 124 -2.80 -16.09 6.99
N THR A 125 -4.11 -16.34 7.04
CA THR A 125 -5.16 -15.36 6.76
C THR A 125 -5.29 -14.22 7.78
N GLN A 126 -4.56 -14.26 8.90
CA GLN A 126 -4.56 -13.21 9.94
C GLN A 126 -3.21 -13.17 10.68
N ALA A 127 -2.68 -11.96 10.98
CA ALA A 127 -1.47 -11.80 11.79
C ALA A 127 -1.59 -12.44 13.20
N LYS A 128 -2.80 -12.43 13.79
CA LYS A 128 -3.10 -13.15 15.05
C LYS A 128 -2.91 -14.66 14.96
N ASN A 129 -3.04 -15.25 13.77
CA ASN A 129 -2.77 -16.68 13.56
C ASN A 129 -1.27 -16.97 13.56
N ILE A 130 -0.43 -16.04 13.09
CA ILE A 130 1.04 -16.14 13.13
C ILE A 130 1.51 -16.06 14.57
N GLU A 131 1.03 -15.08 15.34
CA GLU A 131 1.35 -14.95 16.77
C GLU A 131 1.01 -16.23 17.53
N LYS A 132 -0.23 -16.72 17.36
CA LYS A 132 -0.69 -17.95 18.01
C LYS A 132 0.16 -19.16 17.62
N THR A 133 0.41 -19.36 16.33
CA THR A 133 1.21 -20.50 15.84
C THR A 133 2.64 -20.44 16.35
N ALA A 134 3.25 -19.25 16.41
CA ALA A 134 4.59 -19.07 16.96
C ALA A 134 4.65 -19.41 18.46
N MET A 135 3.66 -18.94 19.24
CA MET A 135 3.56 -19.24 20.67
C MET A 135 3.32 -20.74 20.93
N ASP A 136 2.43 -21.38 20.16
CA ASP A 136 2.12 -22.81 20.28
C ASP A 136 3.35 -23.66 19.96
N LEU A 137 4.11 -23.31 18.91
CA LEU A 137 5.36 -24.01 18.54
C LEU A 137 6.47 -23.82 19.59
N ASN A 138 6.61 -22.63 20.16
CA ASN A 138 7.57 -22.39 21.25
C ASN A 138 7.22 -23.25 22.47
N LYS A 139 5.94 -23.33 22.84
CA LYS A 139 5.49 -24.15 23.97
C LYS A 139 5.70 -25.65 23.71
N GLU A 140 5.42 -26.12 22.50
CA GLU A 140 5.67 -27.51 22.10
C GLU A 140 7.17 -27.83 22.16
N PHE A 141 8.01 -26.91 21.68
CA PHE A 141 9.47 -27.03 21.73
C PHE A 141 9.98 -27.09 23.17
N ASP A 142 9.56 -26.16 24.03
CA ASP A 142 10.01 -26.08 25.42
C ASP A 142 9.61 -27.32 26.22
N SER A 143 8.39 -27.80 26.02
CA SER A 143 7.92 -29.05 26.63
C SER A 143 8.80 -30.23 26.21
N THR A 144 9.22 -30.26 24.95
CA THR A 144 10.10 -31.31 24.43
C THR A 144 11.52 -31.22 25.01
N ILE A 145 12.05 -30.01 25.17
CA ILE A 145 13.36 -29.78 25.79
C ILE A 145 13.36 -30.13 27.28
N GLN A 146 12.29 -29.82 28.00
CA GLN A 146 12.13 -30.19 29.41
C GLN A 146 12.09 -31.72 29.59
N LEU A 147 11.38 -32.44 28.71
CA LEU A 147 11.30 -33.90 28.72
C LEU A 147 12.61 -34.61 28.39
N LEU A 148 13.55 -33.94 27.69
CA LEU A 148 14.90 -34.46 27.45
C LEU A 148 15.84 -34.25 28.63
N GLU A 149 15.33 -33.77 29.78
CA GLU A 149 16.07 -33.44 30.99
C GLU A 149 17.32 -32.57 30.72
N PHE A 150 17.27 -31.70 29.70
CA PHE A 150 18.27 -30.65 29.46
C PHE A 150 18.29 -29.56 30.57
N ALA A 151 17.53 -29.78 31.64
CA ALA A 151 17.13 -28.84 32.68
C ALA A 151 18.30 -28.07 33.35
N PHE A 152 19.52 -28.61 33.34
CA PHE A 152 20.68 -27.92 33.92
C PHE A 152 21.36 -26.88 33.00
N MET A 153 20.98 -26.75 31.72
CA MET A 153 21.62 -25.79 30.80
C MET A 153 20.68 -24.72 30.21
N VAL A 154 19.36 -24.86 30.27
CA VAL A 154 18.46 -23.97 29.52
C VAL A 154 17.12 -23.77 30.23
N ASP A 155 16.96 -22.62 30.87
CA ASP A 155 15.66 -22.13 31.33
C ASP A 155 15.13 -21.10 30.32
N PHE A 156 14.33 -21.57 29.36
CA PHE A 156 13.69 -20.70 28.38
C PHE A 156 12.60 -19.80 29.00
N SER A 157 12.07 -20.14 30.17
CA SER A 157 11.01 -19.36 30.83
C SER A 157 11.48 -17.96 31.24
N LEU A 158 12.77 -17.79 31.54
CA LEU A 158 13.41 -16.50 31.81
C LEU A 158 13.51 -15.59 30.56
N ARG A 159 13.33 -16.13 29.36
CA ARG A 159 13.39 -15.40 28.08
C ARG A 159 12.02 -15.16 27.46
N ASP A 160 10.96 -15.79 27.97
CA ASP A 160 9.63 -15.73 27.38
C ASP A 160 9.09 -14.31 27.25
N ASP A 161 9.35 -13.43 28.22
CA ASP A 161 8.92 -12.03 28.15
C ASP A 161 9.63 -11.26 27.02
N ILE A 162 10.93 -11.51 26.82
CA ILE A 162 11.74 -10.88 25.76
C ILE A 162 11.33 -11.43 24.39
N ASP A 163 11.15 -12.74 24.30
CA ASP A 163 10.75 -13.44 23.09
C ASP A 163 9.34 -13.04 22.66
N ASN A 164 8.39 -13.02 23.58
CA ASN A 164 7.01 -12.57 23.33
C ASN A 164 6.97 -11.10 22.91
N LYS A 165 7.83 -10.25 23.49
CA LYS A 165 7.94 -8.84 23.07
C LYS A 165 8.46 -8.70 21.64
N LYS A 166 9.45 -9.50 21.23
CA LYS A 166 9.95 -9.53 19.83
C LYS A 166 8.90 -10.04 18.86
N ILE A 167 8.18 -11.11 19.23
CA ILE A 167 7.09 -11.66 18.41
C ILE A 167 5.98 -10.62 18.24
N ARG A 168 5.53 -9.97 19.31
CA ARG A 168 4.51 -8.92 19.23
C ARG A 168 4.96 -7.72 18.41
N ALA A 169 6.21 -7.29 18.53
CA ALA A 169 6.75 -6.19 17.72
C ALA A 169 6.73 -6.51 16.22
N ASP A 170 7.11 -7.73 15.82
CA ASP A 170 7.04 -8.15 14.41
C ASP A 170 5.59 -8.22 13.90
N ILE A 171 4.66 -8.66 14.75
CA ILE A 171 3.23 -8.73 14.43
C ILE A 171 2.62 -7.32 14.33
N GLU A 172 3.01 -6.41 15.22
CA GLU A 172 2.62 -5.00 15.18
C GLU A 172 3.18 -4.32 13.93
N ASP A 173 4.46 -4.51 13.61
CA ASP A 173 5.07 -4.01 12.37
C ASP A 173 4.35 -4.58 11.14
N LEU A 174 4.00 -5.88 11.14
CA LEU A 174 3.24 -6.50 10.06
C LEU A 174 1.84 -5.91 9.93
N ILE A 175 1.13 -5.70 11.05
CA ILE A 175 -0.21 -5.10 11.07
C ILE A 175 -0.16 -3.63 10.63
N GLU A 176 0.80 -2.85 11.13
CA GLU A 176 0.98 -1.43 10.77
C GLU A 176 1.35 -1.29 9.29
N ASN A 177 2.20 -2.18 8.76
CA ASN A 177 2.48 -2.28 7.34
C ASN A 177 1.21 -2.59 6.54
N LEU A 178 0.45 -3.62 6.94
CA LEU A 178 -0.79 -4.01 6.26
C LEU A 178 -1.87 -2.91 6.32
N GLN A 179 -1.93 -2.14 7.41
CA GLN A 179 -2.84 -1.01 7.58
C GLN A 179 -2.40 0.23 6.78
N ALA A 180 -1.09 0.48 6.66
CA ALA A 180 -0.55 1.59 5.85
C ALA A 180 -0.75 1.38 4.34
N ILE A 181 -0.83 0.12 3.90
CA ILE A 181 -1.09 -0.30 2.51
C ILE A 181 -2.58 -0.13 2.15
N GLY A 182 -3.47 -0.36 3.11
CA GLY A 182 -4.92 -0.36 2.90
C GLY A 182 -5.56 1.02 2.99
N GLY A 183 -5.13 1.96 2.14
CA GLY A 183 -5.69 3.32 2.02
C GLY A 183 -7.19 3.33 2.34
N GLY A 184 -7.61 4.23 3.23
CA GLY A 184 -8.87 4.19 4.00
C GLY A 184 -10.21 4.18 3.23
N GLY A 185 -10.23 3.88 1.94
CA GLY A 185 -11.41 3.39 1.22
C GLY A 185 -11.42 1.87 1.23
N GLY A 186 -12.54 1.25 1.61
CA GLY A 186 -12.69 -0.21 1.78
C GLY A 186 -12.54 -1.09 0.52
N ARG A 187 -11.59 -0.80 -0.38
CA ARG A 187 -11.18 -1.63 -1.52
C ARG A 187 -10.02 -2.58 -1.18
N PHE A 188 -9.13 -2.20 -0.28
CA PHE A 188 -7.98 -3.04 0.07
C PHE A 188 -8.24 -3.82 1.36
N ASP A 189 -8.47 -5.14 1.23
CA ASP A 189 -8.43 -6.08 2.36
C ASP A 189 -7.04 -6.72 2.36
N PRO A 190 -6.14 -6.36 3.30
CA PRO A 190 -4.76 -6.82 3.30
C PRO A 190 -4.63 -8.36 3.32
N ASN A 191 -5.65 -9.07 3.81
CA ASN A 191 -5.65 -10.53 3.92
C ASN A 191 -6.21 -11.22 2.66
N LYS A 192 -7.12 -10.59 1.90
CA LYS A 192 -7.67 -11.13 0.64
C LYS A 192 -6.86 -10.72 -0.59
N ASN A 193 -6.16 -9.61 -0.53
CA ASN A 193 -5.66 -8.96 -1.72
C ASN A 193 -4.17 -9.23 -1.97
N VAL A 194 -3.34 -9.33 -0.91
CA VAL A 194 -1.93 -9.75 -1.04
C VAL A 194 -1.84 -11.15 -1.65
N SER A 195 -2.77 -12.05 -1.30
CA SER A 195 -2.86 -13.39 -1.90
C SER A 195 -3.27 -13.34 -3.38
N THR A 196 -4.26 -12.52 -3.74
CA THR A 196 -4.76 -12.33 -5.11
C THR A 196 -3.73 -11.67 -6.05
N ILE A 197 -3.03 -10.64 -5.57
CA ILE A 197 -1.97 -9.92 -6.29
C ILE A 197 -0.77 -10.83 -6.60
N MET A 198 -0.43 -11.71 -5.65
CA MET A 198 0.67 -12.67 -5.80
C MET A 198 0.27 -13.98 -6.51
N ASP A 199 -1.01 -14.25 -6.78
CA ASP A 199 -1.49 -15.45 -7.49
C ASP A 199 -1.62 -15.28 -9.01
N LYS A 200 -1.60 -14.04 -9.53
CA LYS A 200 -1.56 -13.76 -10.99
C LYS A 200 -0.19 -14.06 -11.63
N SER A 201 0.40 -15.22 -11.36
CA SER A 201 1.61 -15.70 -12.02
C SER A 201 1.25 -16.44 -13.32
N GLU A 202 1.87 -16.02 -14.43
CA GLU A 202 1.96 -16.71 -15.72
C GLU A 202 0.79 -16.62 -16.72
N THR A 203 -0.17 -15.70 -16.57
CA THR A 203 -1.02 -15.36 -17.72
C THR A 203 -0.23 -14.51 -18.71
N ASN A 204 -0.11 -14.99 -19.95
CA ASN A 204 0.53 -14.30 -21.05
C ASN A 204 -0.28 -13.02 -21.34
N ILE A 205 0.11 -11.87 -20.78
CA ILE A 205 -0.76 -10.67 -20.71
C ILE A 205 -1.07 -10.07 -22.10
N PHE A 206 -0.30 -10.42 -23.12
CA PHE A 206 -0.62 -10.11 -24.51
C PHE A 206 -1.78 -10.97 -25.08
N GLN A 207 -2.35 -11.86 -24.27
CA GLN A 207 -3.58 -12.62 -24.55
C GLN A 207 -4.76 -12.18 -23.67
N SER A 208 -4.60 -11.17 -22.79
CA SER A 208 -5.76 -10.57 -22.11
C SER A 208 -6.62 -9.79 -23.11
N GLU A 209 -7.91 -9.67 -22.84
CA GLU A 209 -8.86 -8.93 -23.68
C GLU A 209 -8.39 -7.47 -23.86
N LEU A 210 -8.04 -7.09 -25.09
CA LEU A 210 -7.58 -5.75 -25.41
C LEU A 210 -8.75 -4.77 -25.39
N LEU A 211 -8.48 -3.56 -24.89
CA LEU A 211 -9.42 -2.46 -24.98
C LEU A 211 -9.55 -2.04 -26.46
N PRO A 212 -10.77 -1.94 -27.02
CA PRO A 212 -10.94 -1.50 -28.39
C PRO A 212 -10.44 -0.06 -28.58
N TYR A 213 -9.51 0.18 -29.52
CA TYR A 213 -8.97 1.53 -29.74
C TYR A 213 -10.05 2.54 -30.10
N ASN A 214 -11.08 2.10 -30.82
CA ASN A 214 -12.22 2.95 -31.22
C ASN A 214 -13.11 3.38 -30.03
N ASP A 215 -12.85 2.89 -28.82
CA ASP A 215 -13.53 3.36 -27.61
C ASP A 215 -12.87 4.62 -27.02
N PHE A 216 -11.82 5.16 -27.64
CA PHE A 216 -11.09 6.36 -27.21
C PHE A 216 -11.17 7.48 -28.27
N GLU A 217 -11.60 8.67 -27.84
CA GLU A 217 -11.64 9.89 -28.67
C GLU A 217 -10.57 10.87 -28.18
N GLU A 218 -9.70 11.35 -29.08
CA GLU A 218 -8.70 12.36 -28.73
C GLU A 218 -9.38 13.71 -28.43
N VAL A 219 -8.98 14.37 -27.35
CA VAL A 219 -9.52 15.65 -26.93
C VAL A 219 -8.42 16.71 -27.00
N GLU A 220 -8.71 17.85 -27.61
CA GLU A 220 -7.79 18.98 -27.60
C GLU A 220 -7.59 19.48 -26.17
N VAL A 221 -6.32 19.59 -25.76
CA VAL A 221 -5.94 20.14 -24.45
C VAL A 221 -5.41 21.55 -24.69
N GLY A 222 -5.82 22.51 -23.85
CA GLY A 222 -5.35 23.89 -23.93
C GLY A 222 -3.82 24.01 -23.87
N GLU A 223 -3.27 25.11 -24.40
CA GLU A 223 -1.84 25.35 -24.69
C GLU A 223 -0.86 25.14 -23.50
N ASN A 224 -1.36 25.00 -22.28
CA ASN A 224 -0.58 24.88 -21.04
C ASN A 224 -0.20 23.45 -20.64
N VAL A 225 -0.70 22.41 -21.32
CA VAL A 225 -0.29 21.03 -21.06
C VAL A 225 0.78 20.64 -22.07
N GLY A 226 1.96 20.25 -21.59
CA GLY A 226 3.17 20.07 -22.39
C GLY A 226 2.92 19.40 -23.75
N LYS A 227 3.46 20.00 -24.82
CA LYS A 227 3.29 19.73 -26.27
C LYS A 227 3.37 18.26 -26.77
N LYS A 228 3.45 17.24 -25.92
CA LYS A 228 3.74 15.83 -26.28
C LYS A 228 2.75 14.78 -25.77
N ILE A 229 1.85 15.08 -24.83
CA ILE A 229 0.93 14.07 -24.27
C ILE A 229 -0.50 14.37 -24.72
N LYS A 230 -1.18 13.35 -25.27
CA LYS A 230 -2.55 13.45 -25.77
C LYS A 230 -3.54 12.93 -24.72
N LYS A 231 -4.60 13.71 -24.47
CA LYS A 231 -5.72 13.35 -23.60
C LYS A 231 -6.79 12.67 -24.44
N TYR A 232 -7.35 11.57 -23.92
CA TYR A 232 -8.40 10.84 -24.60
C TYR A 232 -9.62 10.68 -23.69
N LYS A 233 -10.82 10.72 -24.27
CA LYS A 233 -12.09 10.44 -23.60
C LYS A 233 -12.53 9.02 -23.93
N ARG A 234 -12.96 8.25 -22.93
CA ARG A 234 -13.57 6.92 -23.13
C ARG A 234 -15.04 7.04 -23.49
N ILE A 235 -15.48 6.38 -24.56
CA ILE A 235 -16.82 6.58 -25.14
C ILE A 235 -17.87 5.57 -24.62
N LYS A 236 -17.49 4.31 -24.35
CA LYS A 236 -18.45 3.19 -24.22
C LYS A 236 -18.91 2.79 -22.81
N ASN A 237 -18.21 3.17 -21.74
CA ASN A 237 -18.49 2.63 -20.40
C ASN A 237 -19.39 3.48 -19.50
N GLY A 238 -19.86 4.64 -19.99
CA GLY A 238 -20.64 5.58 -19.17
C GLY A 238 -19.76 6.23 -18.09
N VAL A 239 -19.91 7.55 -17.93
CA VAL A 239 -19.08 8.46 -17.14
C VAL A 239 -17.80 8.91 -17.87
N ASN A 240 -17.60 10.23 -17.92
CA ASN A 240 -16.46 10.92 -18.54
C ASN A 240 -15.14 10.60 -17.81
N ASP A 241 -14.54 9.43 -18.05
CA ASP A 241 -13.17 9.13 -17.62
C ASP A 241 -12.18 9.49 -18.73
N PHE A 242 -11.30 10.45 -18.44
CA PHE A 242 -10.19 10.80 -19.31
C PHE A 242 -9.00 9.86 -19.07
N VAL A 243 -8.29 9.53 -20.14
CA VAL A 243 -7.15 8.61 -20.12
C VAL A 243 -5.96 9.13 -20.92
N VAL A 244 -4.81 8.51 -20.68
CA VAL A 244 -3.61 8.65 -21.50
C VAL A 244 -3.33 7.36 -22.24
N LEU A 245 -2.98 7.46 -23.53
CA LEU A 245 -2.45 6.37 -24.34
C LEU A 245 -0.94 6.53 -24.48
N LYS A 246 -0.19 5.76 -23.69
CA LYS A 246 1.28 5.77 -23.75
C LYS A 246 1.77 4.64 -24.65
N LEU A 247 2.45 4.97 -25.75
CA LEU A 247 3.08 3.97 -26.61
C LEU A 247 4.12 3.17 -25.81
N VAL A 248 3.94 1.84 -25.77
CA VAL A 248 4.85 0.93 -25.08
C VAL A 248 5.59 0.01 -26.04
N ALA A 249 4.95 -0.46 -27.12
CA ALA A 249 5.65 -1.28 -28.12
C ALA A 249 5.25 -0.91 -29.55
N ASP A 250 6.18 -1.12 -30.47
CA ASP A 250 6.03 -0.99 -31.91
C ASP A 250 6.84 -2.14 -32.54
N GLU A 251 6.33 -2.82 -33.57
CA GLU A 251 7.03 -3.93 -34.25
C GLU A 251 8.43 -3.56 -34.77
N SER A 252 8.67 -2.27 -35.01
CA SER A 252 9.98 -1.73 -35.39
C SER A 252 11.03 -1.75 -34.25
N ILE A 253 10.64 -2.06 -33.00
CA ILE A 253 11.51 -2.02 -31.83
C ILE A 253 12.11 -3.40 -31.51
N LYS A 254 13.41 -3.43 -31.19
CA LYS A 254 14.18 -4.63 -30.77
C LYS A 254 13.47 -5.45 -29.68
N GLU A 255 13.58 -6.78 -29.75
CA GLU A 255 12.98 -7.76 -28.80
C GLU A 255 13.22 -7.45 -27.31
N GLU A 256 14.35 -6.85 -26.96
CA GLU A 256 14.69 -6.45 -25.58
C GLU A 256 13.71 -5.39 -25.00
N ALA A 257 13.26 -4.44 -25.83
CA ALA A 257 12.27 -3.46 -25.40
C ALA A 257 10.88 -4.09 -25.23
N LYS A 258 10.52 -5.08 -26.06
CA LYS A 258 9.26 -5.82 -25.90
C LYS A 258 9.19 -6.47 -24.52
N ASN A 259 10.28 -7.09 -24.04
CA ASN A 259 10.37 -7.75 -22.73
C ASN A 259 10.25 -6.78 -21.54
N ASN A 260 10.87 -5.59 -21.58
CA ASN A 260 10.74 -4.60 -20.51
C ASN A 260 9.30 -4.07 -20.39
N ASN A 261 8.61 -3.91 -21.52
CA ASN A 261 7.21 -3.50 -21.53
C ASN A 261 6.26 -4.61 -21.03
N LYS A 262 6.56 -5.90 -21.29
CA LYS A 262 5.81 -7.01 -20.68
C LYS A 262 5.84 -6.94 -19.15
N ASN A 263 7.01 -6.63 -18.59
CA ASN A 263 7.18 -6.54 -17.14
C ASN A 263 6.35 -5.41 -16.54
N GLN A 264 6.37 -4.22 -17.16
CA GLN A 264 5.58 -3.08 -16.70
C GLN A 264 4.08 -3.40 -16.66
N VAL A 265 3.54 -4.01 -17.71
CA VAL A 265 2.13 -4.38 -17.79
C VAL A 265 1.78 -5.44 -16.74
N THR A 266 2.68 -6.40 -16.52
CA THR A 266 2.54 -7.44 -15.47
C THR A 266 2.52 -6.85 -14.08
N ILE A 267 3.36 -5.85 -13.82
CA ILE A 267 3.36 -5.13 -12.56
C ILE A 267 2.07 -4.34 -12.42
N LEU A 268 1.73 -3.47 -13.36
CA LEU A 268 0.55 -2.59 -13.25
C LEU A 268 -0.78 -3.34 -13.09
N SER A 269 -0.99 -4.46 -13.79
CA SER A 269 -2.17 -5.33 -13.63
C SER A 269 -2.29 -6.00 -12.25
N LYS A 270 -1.22 -5.93 -11.44
CA LYS A 270 -1.16 -6.39 -10.06
C LYS A 270 -1.33 -5.25 -9.04
N LEU A 271 -1.30 -3.98 -9.47
CA LEU A 271 -1.36 -2.81 -8.58
C LEU A 271 -2.70 -2.06 -8.60
N GLU A 272 -3.74 -2.63 -9.23
CA GLU A 272 -5.06 -1.99 -9.45
C GLU A 272 -5.78 -1.53 -8.16
N GLU A 273 -5.32 -1.98 -7.01
CA GLU A 273 -6.00 -1.77 -5.72
C GLU A 273 -5.41 -0.65 -4.86
N CYS A 274 -4.31 -0.02 -5.29
CA CYS A 274 -3.70 1.07 -4.55
C CYS A 274 -4.04 2.43 -5.19
N ASP A 275 -4.76 3.27 -4.44
CA ASP A 275 -5.19 4.59 -4.91
C ASP A 275 -4.01 5.56 -5.16
N ASN A 276 -2.83 5.32 -4.57
CA ASN A 276 -1.62 6.11 -4.76
C ASN A 276 -0.70 5.57 -5.88
N ILE A 277 -1.17 4.59 -6.66
CA ILE A 277 -0.54 4.14 -7.90
C ILE A 277 -1.42 4.55 -9.07
N ILE A 278 -0.82 4.97 -10.18
CA ILE A 278 -1.57 5.35 -11.38
C ILE A 278 -2.43 4.17 -11.86
N GLN A 279 -3.73 4.41 -12.01
CA GLN A 279 -4.70 3.39 -12.39
C GLN A 279 -4.43 2.93 -13.82
N PHE A 280 -4.21 1.64 -13.96
CA PHE A 280 -4.04 0.95 -15.23
C PHE A 280 -5.36 0.31 -15.66
N PHE A 281 -5.79 0.59 -16.88
CA PHE A 281 -7.06 0.07 -17.42
C PHE A 281 -6.88 -1.11 -18.36
N GLY A 282 -5.69 -1.29 -18.95
CA GLY A 282 -5.44 -2.32 -19.94
C GLY A 282 -4.56 -1.84 -21.09
N LEU A 283 -4.42 -2.70 -22.10
CA LEU A 283 -3.71 -2.42 -23.34
C LEU A 283 -4.70 -2.16 -24.48
N THR A 284 -4.30 -1.30 -25.42
CA THR A 284 -4.99 -1.15 -26.70
C THR A 284 -4.00 -1.13 -27.86
N THR A 285 -4.48 -1.38 -29.07
CA THR A 285 -3.70 -1.35 -30.30
C THR A 285 -4.53 -0.78 -31.44
N ILE A 286 -3.88 -0.02 -32.33
CA ILE A 286 -4.53 0.60 -33.50
C ILE A 286 -4.62 -0.42 -34.65
N ASP A 287 -3.53 -1.14 -34.90
CA ASP A 287 -3.30 -1.95 -36.10
C ASP A 287 -2.61 -3.29 -35.81
N GLY A 288 -2.43 -3.64 -34.54
CA GLY A 288 -1.61 -4.78 -34.10
C GLY A 288 -0.11 -4.47 -34.03
N ASN A 289 0.35 -3.41 -34.69
CA ASN A 289 1.76 -3.04 -34.74
C ASN A 289 2.15 -2.16 -33.55
N LYS A 290 1.29 -1.20 -33.18
CA LYS A 290 1.53 -0.28 -32.06
C LYS A 290 0.67 -0.62 -30.85
N TRP A 291 1.32 -0.77 -29.70
CA TRP A 291 0.70 -1.14 -28.44
C TRP A 291 0.77 0.03 -27.46
N PHE A 292 -0.38 0.37 -26.88
CA PHE A 292 -0.53 1.49 -25.96
C PHE A 292 -0.98 1.00 -24.59
N LEU A 293 -0.34 1.52 -23.55
CA LEU A 293 -0.77 1.41 -22.17
C LEU A 293 -1.86 2.46 -21.93
N VAL A 294 -3.01 2.02 -21.43
CA VAL A 294 -4.13 2.89 -21.07
C VAL A 294 -4.12 3.12 -19.56
N THR A 295 -3.92 4.36 -19.14
CA THR A 295 -3.95 4.77 -17.71
C THR A 295 -4.89 5.93 -17.48
N GLU A 296 -5.28 6.19 -16.24
CA GLU A 296 -6.02 7.40 -15.88
C GLU A 296 -5.27 8.68 -16.27
N TRP A 297 -6.03 9.74 -16.50
CA TRP A 297 -5.53 11.07 -16.74
C TRP A 297 -5.25 11.80 -15.43
N ALA A 298 -4.07 12.44 -15.32
CA ALA A 298 -3.71 13.29 -14.21
C ALA A 298 -3.80 14.76 -14.63
N GLU A 299 -4.78 15.48 -14.10
CA GLU A 299 -5.17 16.81 -14.58
C GLU A 299 -4.07 17.86 -14.50
N TYR A 300 -3.17 17.73 -13.52
CA TYR A 300 -2.12 18.72 -13.32
C TYR A 300 -0.71 18.24 -13.68
N GLY A 301 -0.62 17.16 -14.47
CA GLY A 301 0.67 16.64 -14.94
C GLY A 301 1.49 16.02 -13.81
N ASN A 302 2.82 16.11 -13.92
CA ASN A 302 3.71 15.58 -12.87
C ASN A 302 3.98 16.59 -11.75
N LEU A 303 4.45 16.13 -10.59
CA LEU A 303 4.67 16.94 -9.39
C LEU A 303 5.61 18.14 -9.66
N ARG A 304 6.62 17.98 -10.52
CA ARG A 304 7.51 19.09 -10.88
C ARG A 304 6.82 20.14 -11.73
N GLU A 305 6.02 19.73 -12.71
CA GLU A 305 5.17 20.64 -13.47
C GLU A 305 4.16 21.34 -12.54
N PHE A 306 3.59 20.60 -11.59
CA PHE A 306 2.62 21.10 -10.62
C PHE A 306 3.17 22.26 -9.79
N TYR A 307 4.28 22.05 -9.05
CA TYR A 307 4.80 23.13 -8.20
C TYR A 307 5.39 24.29 -9.02
N ASN A 308 5.91 24.05 -10.23
CA ASN A 308 6.37 25.14 -11.10
C ASN A 308 5.21 26.00 -11.64
N THR A 309 4.01 25.43 -11.75
CA THR A 309 2.83 26.11 -12.30
C THR A 309 1.98 26.75 -11.20
N PHE A 310 1.79 26.06 -10.08
CA PHE A 310 0.85 26.42 -9.02
C PHE A 310 1.51 26.78 -7.68
N GLY A 311 2.83 26.65 -7.56
CA GLY A 311 3.57 26.95 -6.34
C GLY A 311 3.57 28.44 -5.98
N PRO A 312 3.96 28.79 -4.73
CA PRO A 312 4.51 27.89 -3.72
C PRO A 312 3.46 27.03 -3.03
N LEU A 313 3.80 25.77 -2.75
CA LEU A 313 2.89 24.84 -2.07
C LEU A 313 2.81 25.17 -0.58
N ASP A 314 1.61 25.10 -0.01
CA ASP A 314 1.47 25.20 1.45
C ASP A 314 2.03 23.94 2.16
N VAL A 315 2.26 24.08 3.47
CA VAL A 315 2.83 22.99 4.30
C VAL A 315 1.94 21.74 4.29
N LYS A 316 0.62 21.92 4.26
CA LYS A 316 -0.33 20.81 4.29
C LYS A 316 -0.23 19.99 3.00
N ALA A 317 -0.22 20.65 1.85
CA ALA A 317 -0.07 20.03 0.53
C ALA A 317 1.27 19.30 0.41
N LYS A 318 2.38 19.91 0.86
CA LYS A 318 3.69 19.26 0.90
C LYS A 318 3.67 17.95 1.69
N VAL A 319 3.09 17.98 2.90
CA VAL A 319 2.99 16.78 3.76
C VAL A 319 2.04 15.74 3.14
N LEU A 320 0.93 16.16 2.55
CA LEU A 320 -0.03 15.26 1.88
C LEU A 320 0.59 14.53 0.69
N PHE A 321 1.28 15.24 -0.21
CA PHE A 321 1.98 14.59 -1.32
C PHE A 321 3.03 13.60 -0.81
N ALA A 322 3.77 13.94 0.23
CA ALA A 322 4.72 13.03 0.85
C ALA A 322 4.03 11.78 1.44
N ILE A 323 2.88 11.93 2.10
CA ILE A 323 2.07 10.82 2.63
C ILE A 323 1.60 9.90 1.51
N ASP A 324 1.01 10.47 0.46
CA ASP A 324 0.49 9.74 -0.70
C ASP A 324 1.57 8.91 -1.37
N ILE A 325 2.74 9.50 -1.64
CA ILE A 325 3.88 8.79 -2.21
C ILE A 325 4.36 7.69 -1.25
N SER A 326 4.44 7.97 0.06
CA SER A 326 4.85 6.99 1.06
C SER A 326 3.90 5.80 1.14
N ARG A 327 2.59 6.00 0.96
CA ARG A 327 1.58 4.92 0.89
C ARG A 327 1.80 4.05 -0.34
N GLY A 328 1.96 4.66 -1.51
CA GLY A 328 2.27 3.93 -2.75
C GLY A 328 3.56 3.11 -2.64
N LEU A 329 4.62 3.68 -2.06
CA LEU A 329 5.90 2.97 -1.84
C LEU A 329 5.79 1.85 -0.81
N SER A 330 5.00 2.05 0.25
CA SER A 330 4.73 1.00 1.25
C SER A 330 3.98 -0.18 0.62
N PHE A 331 2.99 0.11 -0.23
CA PHE A 331 2.28 -0.89 -1.02
C PHE A 331 3.23 -1.67 -1.92
N LEU A 332 4.06 -0.99 -2.72
CA LEU A 332 5.04 -1.63 -3.60
C LEU A 332 6.00 -2.54 -2.83
N ASN A 333 6.54 -2.05 -1.70
CA ASN A 333 7.44 -2.82 -0.86
C ASN A 333 6.77 -4.10 -0.31
N ALA A 334 5.50 -4.01 0.09
CA ALA A 334 4.77 -5.16 0.59
C ALA A 334 4.47 -6.20 -0.48
N VAL A 335 4.27 -5.80 -1.73
CA VAL A 335 4.13 -6.72 -2.86
C VAL A 335 5.48 -7.12 -3.47
N GLU A 336 6.59 -6.82 -2.78
CA GLU A 336 7.98 -7.14 -3.18
C GLU A 336 8.38 -6.58 -4.55
N ILE A 337 7.83 -5.41 -4.91
CA ILE A 337 8.16 -4.67 -6.14
C ILE A 337 8.96 -3.43 -5.76
N VAL A 338 10.04 -3.19 -6.51
CA VAL A 338 10.77 -1.92 -6.49
C VAL A 338 10.48 -1.12 -7.75
N HIS A 339 10.25 0.18 -7.61
CA HIS A 339 9.94 1.07 -8.73
C HIS A 339 11.18 1.36 -9.60
N CYS A 340 12.33 1.56 -8.96
CA CYS A 340 13.65 1.85 -9.56
C CYS A 340 13.78 3.21 -10.29
N ASP A 341 12.81 4.11 -10.15
CA ASP A 341 12.83 5.42 -10.82
C ASP A 341 11.96 6.44 -10.06
N ILE A 342 12.11 6.51 -8.73
CA ILE A 342 11.33 7.45 -7.89
C ILE A 342 11.90 8.86 -8.02
N ARG A 343 11.06 9.78 -8.55
CA ARG A 343 11.39 11.18 -8.81
C ARG A 343 10.13 11.99 -9.14
N ALA A 344 10.22 13.32 -9.07
CA ALA A 344 9.07 14.21 -9.23
C ALA A 344 8.35 14.06 -10.58
N GLU A 345 9.09 13.78 -11.66
CA GLU A 345 8.50 13.57 -13.00
C GLU A 345 7.69 12.27 -13.13
N ASN A 346 7.87 11.34 -12.18
CA ASN A 346 7.15 10.07 -12.13
C ASN A 346 6.06 10.07 -11.04
N ILE A 347 5.80 11.21 -10.40
CA ILE A 347 4.65 11.41 -9.52
C ILE A 347 3.63 12.26 -10.28
N LEU A 348 2.44 11.73 -10.54
CA LEU A 348 1.36 12.43 -11.22
C LEU A 348 0.37 13.01 -10.22
N ILE A 349 -0.15 14.22 -10.50
CA ILE A 349 -1.09 14.93 -9.64
C ILE A 349 -2.47 14.97 -10.31
N THR A 350 -3.43 14.30 -9.68
CA THR A 350 -4.81 14.22 -10.18
C THR A 350 -5.59 15.50 -9.92
N ASP A 351 -6.79 15.60 -10.50
CA ASP A 351 -7.74 16.69 -10.25
C ASP A 351 -8.23 16.78 -8.79
N TYR A 352 -7.95 15.77 -7.96
CA TYR A 352 -8.18 15.80 -6.50
C TYR A 352 -6.94 16.21 -5.71
N GLN A 353 -5.87 16.65 -6.39
CA GLN A 353 -4.57 16.91 -5.79
C GLN A 353 -4.05 15.69 -4.98
N THR A 354 -4.31 14.49 -5.49
CA THR A 354 -3.71 13.27 -4.95
C THR A 354 -2.44 12.96 -5.73
N ALA A 355 -1.38 12.58 -5.02
CA ALA A 355 -0.14 12.16 -5.65
C ALA A 355 -0.19 10.66 -5.96
N LYS A 356 0.08 10.31 -7.22
CA LYS A 356 0.10 8.93 -7.70
C LYS A 356 1.44 8.59 -8.34
N ILE A 357 2.03 7.46 -7.93
CA ILE A 357 3.27 6.94 -8.52
C ILE A 357 2.94 6.39 -9.92
N ALA A 358 3.71 6.81 -10.91
CA ALA A 358 3.53 6.42 -12.31
C ALA A 358 4.87 6.00 -12.95
N ASN A 359 4.80 5.49 -14.18
CA ASN A 359 5.96 5.09 -14.99
C ASN A 359 6.76 3.89 -14.45
N PHE A 360 6.12 2.71 -14.46
CA PHE A 360 6.69 1.43 -14.00
C PHE A 360 7.66 0.75 -14.99
N SER A 361 8.20 1.48 -15.96
CA SER A 361 9.00 0.92 -17.07
C SER A 361 10.32 0.28 -16.61
N SER A 362 10.83 0.71 -15.46
CA SER A 362 12.07 0.21 -14.85
C SER A 362 11.80 -0.64 -13.60
N SER A 363 10.53 -0.84 -13.25
CA SER A 363 10.13 -1.57 -12.05
C SER A 363 10.37 -3.07 -12.20
N LYS A 364 10.63 -3.74 -11.09
CA LYS A 364 10.98 -5.17 -11.05
C LYS A 364 10.69 -5.78 -9.69
N ALA A 365 10.68 -7.11 -9.59
CA ALA A 365 10.65 -7.76 -8.29
C ALA A 365 11.98 -7.54 -7.56
N VAL A 366 11.94 -7.47 -6.23
CA VAL A 366 13.14 -7.31 -5.37
C VAL A 366 14.14 -8.45 -5.62
N THR A 367 13.66 -9.64 -6.00
CA THR A 367 14.48 -10.82 -6.31
C THR A 367 15.18 -10.75 -7.67
N ASP A 368 14.76 -9.88 -8.59
CA ASP A 368 15.26 -9.87 -9.96
C ASP A 368 16.65 -9.23 -10.10
N VAL A 369 17.47 -9.78 -11.00
CA VAL A 369 18.80 -9.26 -11.33
C VAL A 369 18.69 -7.81 -11.84
N THR A 370 19.59 -6.93 -11.39
CA THR A 370 19.63 -5.54 -11.88
C THR A 370 20.12 -5.52 -13.31
N LYS A 371 19.26 -5.07 -14.24
CA LYS A 371 19.65 -4.78 -15.62
C LYS A 371 20.19 -3.35 -15.70
N ASN A 372 21.22 -3.14 -16.52
CA ASN A 372 21.79 -1.81 -16.75
C ASN A 372 20.79 -0.97 -17.57
N HIS A 373 20.06 -0.09 -16.89
CA HIS A 373 19.29 0.95 -17.58
C HIS A 373 20.20 2.12 -17.94
N LYS A 374 19.91 2.81 -19.05
CA LYS A 374 20.61 4.03 -19.44
C LYS A 374 20.50 5.08 -18.33
N THR A 375 21.63 5.42 -17.71
CA THR A 375 21.72 6.51 -16.73
C THR A 375 21.47 7.84 -17.44
N THR A 376 20.45 8.58 -17.02
CA THR A 376 20.19 9.95 -17.49
C THR A 376 20.52 10.95 -16.40
N LEU A 377 20.69 12.22 -16.77
CA LEU A 377 20.96 13.30 -15.82
C LEU A 377 19.82 13.46 -14.81
N GLU A 378 18.58 13.27 -15.23
CA GLU A 378 17.41 13.35 -14.34
C GLU A 378 17.36 12.17 -13.37
N ARG A 379 17.83 10.99 -13.77
CA ARG A 379 17.87 9.80 -12.90
C ARG A 379 18.95 9.89 -11.83
N VAL A 380 20.17 10.29 -12.23
CA VAL A 380 21.32 10.30 -11.30
C VAL A 380 21.11 11.25 -10.11
N ARG A 381 20.28 12.29 -10.27
CA ARG A 381 19.90 13.22 -9.19
C ARG A 381 19.23 12.55 -7.99
N TYR A 382 18.62 11.38 -8.17
CA TYR A 382 17.93 10.63 -7.12
C TYR A 382 18.66 9.36 -6.70
N CYS A 383 19.71 8.97 -7.43
CA CYS A 383 20.36 7.67 -7.22
C CYS A 383 21.15 7.63 -5.90
N ALA A 384 21.01 6.50 -5.20
CA ALA A 384 21.80 6.22 -4.01
C ALA A 384 23.29 6.00 -4.35
N PRO A 385 24.23 6.37 -3.46
CA PRO A 385 25.66 6.29 -3.74
C PRO A 385 26.14 4.87 -4.11
N GLU A 386 25.57 3.84 -3.49
CA GLU A 386 25.92 2.43 -3.72
C GLU A 386 25.46 1.88 -5.07
N ASN A 387 24.65 2.63 -5.81
CA ASN A 387 24.17 2.27 -7.15
C ASN A 387 25.06 2.82 -8.27
N SER A 388 26.14 3.55 -7.94
CA SER A 388 27.06 4.11 -8.93
C SER A 388 28.07 3.07 -9.43
N GLU A 389 28.27 3.00 -10.75
CA GLU A 389 29.12 2.01 -11.42
C GLU A 389 30.61 2.08 -11.03
N LYS A 390 31.07 3.19 -10.43
CA LYS A 390 32.48 3.43 -10.10
C LYS A 390 33.02 2.61 -8.92
N LEU A 391 32.17 2.05 -8.05
CA LEU A 391 32.63 1.34 -6.84
C LEU A 391 33.02 -0.14 -7.05
N GLY A 392 33.02 -0.66 -8.28
CA GLY A 392 33.56 -2.00 -8.59
C GLY A 392 32.75 -3.19 -8.05
N THR A 393 31.76 -2.94 -7.21
CA THR A 393 30.74 -3.91 -6.77
C THR A 393 29.39 -3.43 -7.27
N GLN A 394 28.79 -4.09 -8.27
CA GLN A 394 27.40 -3.82 -8.63
C GLN A 394 26.49 -4.25 -7.48
N THR A 395 26.20 -3.33 -6.56
CA THR A 395 25.21 -3.55 -5.51
C THR A 395 23.83 -3.57 -6.16
N LYS A 396 23.08 -4.65 -5.94
CA LYS A 396 21.74 -4.82 -6.48
C LYS A 396 20.81 -3.72 -5.93
N TYR A 397 20.10 -3.00 -6.82
CA TYR A 397 19.06 -2.05 -6.38
C TYR A 397 18.04 -2.78 -5.51
N ASN A 398 17.78 -2.24 -4.32
CA ASN A 398 16.91 -2.83 -3.31
C ASN A 398 16.02 -1.75 -2.66
N THR A 399 15.21 -2.14 -1.68
CA THR A 399 14.34 -1.22 -0.93
C THR A 399 15.11 -0.04 -0.32
N LYS A 400 16.35 -0.22 0.14
CA LYS A 400 17.15 0.87 0.71
C LYS A 400 17.58 1.89 -0.34
N SER A 401 17.88 1.47 -1.57
CA SER A 401 18.10 2.38 -2.71
C SER A 401 16.84 3.19 -3.05
N GLU A 402 15.66 2.57 -2.93
CA GLU A 402 14.38 3.23 -3.15
C GLU A 402 14.05 4.27 -2.07
N ILE A 403 14.30 3.94 -0.79
CA ILE A 403 14.17 4.86 0.34
C ILE A 403 15.06 6.10 0.14
N TYR A 404 16.28 5.92 -0.37
CA TYR A 404 17.17 7.04 -0.69
C TYR A 404 16.55 7.96 -1.75
N SER A 405 16.04 7.37 -2.83
CA SER A 405 15.41 8.12 -3.93
C SER A 405 14.19 8.90 -3.42
N PHE A 406 13.39 8.28 -2.54
CA PHE A 406 12.29 8.95 -1.86
C PHE A 406 12.75 10.07 -0.92
N GLY A 407 13.85 9.90 -0.20
CA GLY A 407 14.44 10.95 0.64
C GLY A 407 14.85 12.21 -0.15
N ILE A 408 15.41 12.03 -1.35
CA ILE A 408 15.69 13.15 -2.27
C ILE A 408 14.39 13.80 -2.75
N LEU A 409 13.36 13.01 -3.04
CA LEU A 409 12.05 13.53 -3.44
C LEU A 409 11.34 14.29 -2.31
N LEU A 410 11.47 13.84 -1.05
CA LEU A 410 10.97 14.58 0.12
C LEU A 410 11.64 15.96 0.24
N TRP A 411 12.94 16.05 -0.03
CA TRP A 411 13.66 17.32 -0.09
C TRP A 411 13.15 18.21 -1.24
N GLU A 412 12.92 17.64 -2.42
CA GLU A 412 12.37 18.42 -3.55
C GLU A 412 10.95 18.94 -3.27
N ILE A 413 10.08 18.15 -2.64
CA ILE A 413 8.75 18.61 -2.19
C ILE A 413 8.90 19.79 -1.21
N ALA A 414 9.87 19.71 -0.31
CA ALA A 414 10.11 20.74 0.69
C ALA A 414 10.63 22.04 0.09
N GLU A 415 11.60 21.96 -0.82
CA GLU A 415 12.31 23.11 -1.35
C GLU A 415 11.77 23.61 -2.70
N GLU A 416 10.90 22.83 -3.36
CA GLU A 416 10.34 23.10 -4.70
C GLU A 416 11.44 23.40 -5.73
N LYS A 417 12.54 22.64 -5.65
CA LYS A 417 13.75 22.81 -6.46
C LYS A 417 14.21 21.48 -7.03
N VAL A 418 14.74 21.54 -8.25
CA VAL A 418 15.40 20.39 -8.88
C VAL A 418 16.66 20.01 -8.06
N PRO A 419 16.82 18.76 -7.60
CA PRO A 419 18.00 18.35 -6.84
C PRO A 419 19.28 18.52 -7.66
N TYR A 420 20.33 19.10 -7.06
CA TYR A 420 21.62 19.35 -7.71
C TYR A 420 21.54 20.21 -8.97
N ALA A 421 20.56 21.12 -9.08
CA ALA A 421 20.29 21.90 -10.29
C ALA A 421 21.52 22.63 -10.88
N ASN A 422 22.48 22.98 -10.04
CA ASN A 422 23.73 23.64 -10.44
C ASN A 422 24.73 22.72 -11.16
N TYR A 423 24.45 21.42 -11.20
CA TYR A 423 25.29 20.40 -11.84
C TYR A 423 24.56 19.82 -13.04
N ASN A 424 25.20 19.89 -14.22
CA ASN A 424 24.68 19.36 -15.48
C ASN A 424 25.45 18.14 -15.99
N ASP A 425 26.35 17.59 -15.17
CA ASP A 425 27.17 16.44 -15.50
C ASP A 425 26.92 15.27 -14.54
N ILE A 426 26.73 14.08 -15.10
CA ILE A 426 26.40 12.86 -14.35
C ILE A 426 27.57 12.47 -13.43
N MET A 427 28.81 12.62 -13.90
CA MET A 427 30.00 12.27 -13.12
C MET A 427 30.20 13.23 -11.95
N ALA A 428 29.99 14.53 -12.18
CA ALA A 428 30.06 15.54 -11.12
C ALA A 428 29.06 15.27 -9.99
N ILE A 429 27.81 14.91 -10.32
CA ILE A 429 26.79 14.55 -9.31
C ILE A 429 27.21 13.26 -8.59
N THR A 430 27.68 12.26 -9.33
CA THR A 430 28.11 10.97 -8.76
C THR A 430 29.27 11.14 -7.78
N GLU A 431 30.28 11.93 -8.13
CA GLU A 431 31.43 12.24 -7.26
C GLU A 431 30.98 13.05 -6.02
N LEU A 432 30.10 14.02 -6.20
CA LEU A 432 29.56 14.85 -5.13
C LEU A 432 28.79 14.03 -4.09
N VAL A 433 27.92 13.13 -4.55
CA VAL A 433 27.07 12.29 -3.70
C VAL A 433 27.84 11.13 -3.08
N GLY A 434 28.71 10.49 -3.85
CA GLY A 434 29.47 9.31 -3.45
C GLY A 434 30.71 9.64 -2.63
N GLU A 435 31.63 10.42 -3.20
CA GLU A 435 32.94 10.67 -2.57
C GLU A 435 32.87 11.79 -1.54
N LYS A 436 32.22 12.91 -1.89
CA LYS A 436 32.11 14.08 -1.00
C LYS A 436 30.96 13.96 0.00
N LYS A 437 30.12 12.93 -0.13
CA LYS A 437 28.95 12.65 0.73
C LYS A 437 28.01 13.86 0.88
N TYR A 438 27.97 14.73 -0.12
CA TYR A 438 27.16 15.94 -0.09
C TYR A 438 25.68 15.61 -0.32
N ARG A 439 24.80 16.34 0.37
CA ARG A 439 23.34 16.34 0.20
C ARG A 439 22.88 17.79 0.19
N GLU A 440 21.84 18.09 -0.59
CA GLU A 440 21.30 19.44 -0.61
C GLU A 440 20.75 19.84 0.78
N PRO A 441 21.05 21.06 1.27
CA PRO A 441 20.54 21.53 2.53
C PRO A 441 19.07 21.92 2.42
N PHE A 442 18.34 21.84 3.53
CA PHE A 442 17.05 22.53 3.66
C PHE A 442 17.31 24.01 3.90
N SER A 443 16.51 24.87 3.31
CA SER A 443 16.62 26.31 3.54
C SER A 443 16.21 26.68 4.97
N ASP A 444 16.86 27.69 5.55
CA ASP A 444 16.50 28.19 6.89
C ASP A 444 15.07 28.75 6.95
N ALA A 445 14.52 29.12 5.79
CA ALA A 445 13.15 29.60 5.61
C ALA A 445 12.14 28.47 5.31
N SER A 446 12.55 27.20 5.31
CA SER A 446 11.66 26.08 5.00
C SER A 446 10.48 26.06 5.98
N PRO A 447 9.22 26.10 5.50
CA PRO A 447 8.05 26.16 6.37
C PRO A 447 7.71 24.78 6.97
N LEU A 448 8.44 23.73 6.59
CA LEU A 448 8.23 22.37 7.07
C LEU A 448 8.89 22.13 8.44
N PRO A 449 8.19 21.46 9.38
CA PRO A 449 8.70 21.13 10.70
C PRO A 449 10.02 20.36 10.67
N LYS A 450 10.79 20.43 11.77
CA LYS A 450 12.11 19.83 11.82
C LYS A 450 12.07 18.32 11.64
N GLU A 451 11.03 17.67 12.14
CA GLU A 451 10.85 16.24 12.02
C GLU A 451 10.71 15.78 10.56
N TYR A 452 10.13 16.61 9.67
CA TYR A 452 10.08 16.33 8.22
C TYR A 452 11.50 16.36 7.63
N GLN A 453 12.25 17.41 7.97
CA GLN A 453 13.62 17.58 7.47
C GLN A 453 14.52 16.45 7.96
N ASP A 454 14.36 16.04 9.22
CA ASP A 454 15.18 15.00 9.83
C ASP A 454 14.87 13.61 9.26
N ILE A 455 13.60 13.28 8.99
CA ILE A 455 13.27 12.00 8.36
C ILE A 455 13.75 11.94 6.91
N ALA A 456 13.65 13.04 6.16
CA ALA A 456 14.18 13.16 4.80
C ALA A 456 15.71 13.02 4.78
N LYS A 457 16.43 13.66 5.72
CA LYS A 457 17.89 13.54 5.87
C LYS A 457 18.31 12.11 6.22
N LYS A 458 17.60 11.44 7.13
CA LYS A 458 17.85 10.03 7.47
C LYS A 458 17.59 9.09 6.29
N ALA A 459 16.60 9.39 5.46
CA ALA A 459 16.31 8.60 4.25
C ALA A 459 17.47 8.62 3.24
N VAL A 460 18.25 9.72 3.18
CA VAL A 460 19.40 9.87 2.27
C VAL A 460 20.76 9.56 2.91
N ASP A 461 20.76 8.83 4.03
CA ASP A 461 22.00 8.41 4.69
C ASP A 461 22.92 7.68 3.69
N HIS A 462 24.22 7.94 3.82
CA HIS A 462 25.22 7.36 2.94
C HIS A 462 25.29 5.83 3.11
N ASP A 463 25.17 5.33 4.34
CA ASP A 463 25.10 3.89 4.60
C ASP A 463 23.62 3.41 4.56
N PRO A 464 23.28 2.48 3.64
CA PRO A 464 21.92 1.96 3.47
C PRO A 464 21.26 1.41 4.74
N ASN A 465 22.06 0.93 5.71
CA ASN A 465 21.54 0.31 6.92
C ASN A 465 20.92 1.31 7.90
N TYR A 466 21.35 2.57 7.88
CA TYR A 466 20.78 3.62 8.75
C TYR A 466 19.53 4.28 8.18
N ARG A 467 19.17 3.98 6.92
CA ARG A 467 17.96 4.50 6.30
C ARG A 467 16.71 3.88 6.96
N PRO A 468 15.67 4.68 7.30
CA PRO A 468 14.43 4.21 7.92
C PRO A 468 13.64 3.27 7.01
N SER A 469 12.63 2.57 7.55
CA SER A 469 11.63 1.87 6.74
C SER A 469 10.60 2.84 6.14
N PHE A 470 9.88 2.44 5.09
CA PHE A 470 8.76 3.23 4.57
C PHE A 470 7.68 3.47 5.62
N THR A 471 7.39 2.48 6.46
CA THR A 471 6.50 2.58 7.63
C THR A 471 6.92 3.72 8.53
N LYS A 472 8.21 3.76 8.91
CA LYS A 472 8.71 4.81 9.81
C LYS A 472 8.59 6.20 9.18
N ILE A 473 8.85 6.32 7.88
CA ILE A 473 8.66 7.58 7.16
C ILE A 473 7.17 7.95 7.16
N PHE A 474 6.28 7.03 6.81
CA PHE A 474 4.84 7.22 6.80
C PHE A 474 4.31 7.68 8.16
N THR A 475 4.65 7.00 9.25
CA THR A 475 4.19 7.35 10.61
C THR A 475 4.63 8.78 10.99
N VAL A 476 5.88 9.16 10.69
CA VAL A 476 6.36 10.53 10.95
C VAL A 476 5.58 11.57 10.13
N LEU A 477 5.33 11.29 8.84
CA LEU A 477 4.56 12.18 7.97
C LEU A 477 3.10 12.30 8.42
N GLN A 478 2.50 11.18 8.81
CA GLN A 478 1.13 11.12 9.33
C GLN A 478 1.02 11.89 10.64
N ASP A 479 1.95 11.71 11.57
CA ASP A 479 2.01 12.47 12.83
C ASP A 479 2.15 13.97 12.57
N LEU A 480 3.01 14.36 11.63
CA LEU A 480 3.17 15.75 11.22
C LEU A 480 1.88 16.33 10.65
N TYR A 481 1.18 15.55 9.83
CA TYR A 481 -0.09 15.95 9.25
C TYR A 481 -1.17 16.15 10.34
N MET A 482 -1.23 15.23 11.31
CA MET A 482 -2.12 15.37 12.46
C MET A 482 -1.74 16.59 13.31
N LYS A 483 -0.45 16.85 13.51
CA LYS A 483 0.05 18.04 14.23
C LYS A 483 -0.26 19.34 13.50
N THR A 484 -0.12 19.39 12.17
CA THR A 484 -0.51 20.57 11.37
C THR A 484 -2.02 20.80 11.39
N SER A 485 -2.80 19.72 11.60
CA SER A 485 -4.25 19.79 11.77
C SER A 485 -4.67 20.16 13.19
N SER A 486 -3.84 19.91 14.20
CA SER A 486 -4.11 20.23 15.62
C SER A 486 -3.52 21.57 16.08
N ASN A 487 -2.44 22.06 15.45
CA ASN A 487 -1.78 23.32 15.83
C ASN A 487 -2.56 24.58 15.38
N SER A 488 -3.75 24.42 14.80
CA SER A 488 -4.75 25.48 14.63
C SER A 488 -5.74 25.58 15.80
N ILE A 489 -5.67 24.72 16.83
CA ILE A 489 -6.64 24.69 17.93
C ILE A 489 -5.93 24.55 19.28
N GLY A 490 -5.81 25.67 20.00
CA GLY A 490 -5.72 25.63 21.45
C GLY A 490 -7.00 24.99 22.01
N SER A 491 -6.84 23.95 22.84
CA SER A 491 -7.84 23.29 23.69
C SER A 491 -9.30 23.79 23.57
N SER A 492 -10.04 23.33 22.56
CA SER A 492 -11.51 23.18 22.58
C SER A 492 -11.92 22.25 21.44
N SER A 493 -12.86 21.33 21.69
CA SER A 493 -13.47 20.53 20.61
C SER A 493 -14.05 21.46 19.52
N PRO A 494 -14.02 21.11 18.22
CA PRO A 494 -14.49 21.99 17.15
C PRO A 494 -16.00 22.27 17.29
N ILE A 495 -16.37 23.54 17.45
CA ILE A 495 -17.76 24.02 17.69
C ILE A 495 -18.76 23.46 16.66
N GLY A 496 -18.33 23.25 15.42
CA GLY A 496 -19.16 22.71 14.34
C GLY A 496 -19.50 21.22 14.50
N SER A 497 -18.55 20.40 14.95
CA SER A 497 -18.76 18.96 15.16
C SER A 497 -19.67 18.69 16.36
N GLU A 498 -19.54 19.50 17.41
CA GLU A 498 -20.42 19.45 18.58
C GLU A 498 -21.86 19.87 18.22
N TRP A 499 -22.02 20.87 17.34
CA TRP A 499 -23.34 21.25 16.82
C TRP A 499 -24.02 20.12 16.05
N ILE A 500 -23.30 19.40 15.18
CA ILE A 500 -23.86 18.26 14.43
C ILE A 500 -24.28 17.15 15.38
N LYS A 501 -23.40 16.75 16.32
CA LYS A 501 -23.69 15.72 17.32
C LYS A 501 -24.93 16.05 18.16
N LYS A 502 -24.99 17.28 18.69
CA LYS A 502 -26.16 17.75 19.45
C LYS A 502 -27.44 17.67 18.63
N LYS A 503 -27.38 18.01 17.35
CA LYS A 503 -28.55 17.96 16.45
C LYS A 503 -29.00 16.55 16.08
N MET A 504 -28.07 15.58 16.09
CA MET A 504 -28.41 14.16 15.98
C MET A 504 -29.09 13.65 17.26
N GLU A 505 -28.58 14.02 18.43
CA GLU A 505 -29.16 13.64 19.74
C GLU A 505 -30.57 14.22 19.95
N GLU A 506 -30.85 15.40 19.39
CA GLU A 506 -32.16 16.04 19.40
C GLU A 506 -33.16 15.47 18.36
N GLU A 507 -32.78 14.44 17.59
CA GLU A 507 -33.51 13.88 16.43
C GLU A 507 -33.91 14.93 15.35
N ASP A 508 -33.22 16.07 15.35
CA ASP A 508 -33.49 17.21 14.48
C ASP A 508 -32.86 17.03 13.07
N ILE A 509 -31.97 16.04 12.94
CA ILE A 509 -31.33 15.61 11.70
C ILE A 509 -31.33 14.07 11.68
N ASN A 510 -31.92 13.48 10.63
CA ASN A 510 -31.85 12.04 10.42
C ASN A 510 -30.40 11.61 10.15
N TYR A 511 -29.94 10.58 10.85
CA TYR A 511 -28.64 9.95 10.62
C TYR A 511 -28.84 8.59 9.95
N PHE A 512 -28.09 8.35 8.89
CA PHE A 512 -28.05 7.07 8.19
C PHE A 512 -26.72 6.38 8.48
N GLU A 513 -26.76 5.10 8.85
CA GLU A 513 -25.53 4.33 8.98
C GLU A 513 -24.91 4.13 7.59
N TYR A 514 -23.61 4.38 7.45
CA TYR A 514 -22.97 4.42 6.13
C TYR A 514 -23.04 3.06 5.39
N ASN A 515 -23.15 1.96 6.13
CA ASN A 515 -23.29 0.61 5.60
C ASN A 515 -24.71 0.29 5.08
N GLU A 516 -25.70 1.17 5.28
CA GLU A 516 -27.05 1.04 4.74
C GLU A 516 -27.15 1.43 3.26
N PHE A 517 -26.07 1.99 2.72
CA PHE A 517 -25.97 2.38 1.32
C PHE A 517 -25.30 1.29 0.50
N SER A 518 -25.83 1.07 -0.70
CA SER A 518 -25.15 0.31 -1.76
C SER A 518 -23.84 1.00 -2.16
N LYS A 519 -22.97 0.26 -2.87
CA LYS A 519 -21.67 0.76 -3.33
C LYS A 519 -21.86 2.10 -4.07
N PRO A 520 -21.32 3.23 -3.55
CA PRO A 520 -21.55 4.53 -4.16
C PRO A 520 -20.95 4.61 -5.57
N ILE A 521 -21.69 5.22 -6.49
CA ILE A 521 -21.30 5.44 -7.89
C ILE A 521 -21.03 6.94 -8.07
N PRO A 522 -19.83 7.38 -8.48
CA PRO A 522 -19.56 8.79 -8.70
C PRO A 522 -20.47 9.38 -9.78
N ILE A 523 -21.12 10.51 -9.50
CA ILE A 523 -22.04 11.18 -10.45
C ILE A 523 -21.74 12.66 -10.67
N GLY A 524 -20.91 13.29 -9.85
CA GLY A 524 -20.54 14.68 -10.05
C GLY A 524 -19.50 15.18 -9.06
N LYS A 525 -18.80 16.26 -9.43
CA LYS A 525 -17.83 16.96 -8.59
C LYS A 525 -18.09 18.46 -8.71
N GLY A 526 -18.41 19.13 -7.61
CA GLY A 526 -18.68 20.56 -7.55
C GLY A 526 -17.62 21.31 -6.74
N GLY A 527 -17.70 22.64 -6.69
CA GLY A 527 -16.79 23.49 -5.91
C GLY A 527 -16.79 23.23 -4.40
N PHE A 528 -17.74 22.44 -3.90
CA PHE A 528 -17.91 22.10 -2.49
C PHE A 528 -17.66 20.62 -2.16
N GLY A 529 -17.35 19.76 -3.14
CA GLY A 529 -17.21 18.34 -2.82
C GLY A 529 -17.48 17.33 -3.94
N PHE A 530 -17.50 16.06 -3.56
CA PHE A 530 -17.91 14.93 -4.40
C PHE A 530 -19.41 14.65 -4.25
N VAL A 531 -20.03 14.12 -5.29
CA VAL A 531 -21.39 13.63 -5.29
C VAL A 531 -21.40 12.20 -5.81
N HIS A 532 -21.86 11.26 -5.00
CA HIS A 532 -22.07 9.87 -5.38
C HIS A 532 -23.57 9.54 -5.40
N LYS A 533 -24.01 8.68 -6.31
CA LYS A 533 -25.29 8.00 -6.26
C LYS A 533 -25.17 6.76 -5.40
N ALA A 534 -26.13 6.53 -4.52
CA ALA A 534 -26.28 5.27 -3.80
C ALA A 534 -27.76 4.87 -3.70
N GLU A 535 -27.99 3.64 -3.26
CA GLU A 535 -29.33 3.11 -2.97
C GLU A 535 -29.36 2.70 -1.50
N THR A 536 -30.37 3.13 -0.76
CA THR A 536 -30.61 2.73 0.63
C THR A 536 -31.19 1.31 0.70
N ASN A 537 -31.19 0.70 1.89
CA ASN A 537 -31.78 -0.63 2.12
C ASN A 537 -33.25 -0.77 1.68
N ASP A 538 -34.04 0.31 1.74
CA ASP A 538 -35.42 0.38 1.26
C ASP A 538 -35.55 0.67 -0.25
N LYS A 539 -34.44 0.55 -1.00
CA LYS A 539 -34.36 0.75 -2.45
C LYS A 539 -34.60 2.18 -2.94
N LYS A 540 -34.42 3.17 -2.06
CA LYS A 540 -34.53 4.57 -2.43
C LYS A 540 -33.20 5.08 -2.99
N GLN A 541 -33.26 5.74 -4.14
CA GLN A 541 -32.07 6.37 -4.72
C GLN A 541 -31.77 7.69 -4.02
N VAL A 542 -30.51 7.87 -3.64
CA VAL A 542 -30.01 9.06 -2.93
C VAL A 542 -28.73 9.58 -3.55
N ALA A 543 -28.48 10.87 -3.35
CA ALA A 543 -27.20 11.52 -3.67
C ALA A 543 -26.43 11.77 -2.37
N LEU A 544 -25.23 11.21 -2.27
CA LEU A 544 -24.28 11.39 -1.17
C LEU A 544 -23.32 12.51 -1.54
N LYS A 545 -23.53 13.70 -0.97
CA LYS A 545 -22.68 14.89 -1.18
C LYS A 545 -21.73 15.04 0.00
N GLY A 546 -20.45 14.71 -0.22
CA GLY A 546 -19.40 14.80 0.78
C GLY A 546 -18.34 15.82 0.39
N LEU A 547 -17.55 16.26 1.36
CA LEU A 547 -16.48 17.23 1.15
C LEU A 547 -15.24 16.54 0.54
N ILE A 548 -14.52 17.21 -0.38
CA ILE A 548 -13.18 16.76 -0.81
C ILE A 548 -12.20 17.15 0.29
N ASP A 549 -12.04 16.33 1.33
CA ASP A 549 -10.73 16.14 1.98
C ASP A 549 -10.79 15.05 3.06
N SER A 550 -9.67 14.36 3.21
CA SER A 550 -9.34 13.43 4.29
C SER A 550 -8.89 14.11 5.59
N VAL A 551 -9.05 15.44 5.71
CA VAL A 551 -8.95 16.17 6.98
C VAL A 551 -10.03 17.23 7.12
N ILE A 552 -10.72 17.10 8.25
CA ILE A 552 -11.74 18.00 8.75
C ILE A 552 -11.06 19.29 9.27
N ASP A 553 -10.96 20.33 8.44
CA ASP A 553 -10.65 21.72 8.86
C ASP A 553 -11.91 22.36 9.49
N GLU A 554 -11.76 23.15 10.56
CA GLU A 554 -12.86 23.84 11.24
C GLU A 554 -13.62 24.80 10.30
N ASN A 555 -12.93 25.48 9.37
CA ASN A 555 -13.59 26.33 8.38
C ASN A 555 -14.43 25.51 7.38
N VAL A 556 -13.96 24.32 7.03
CA VAL A 556 -14.67 23.39 6.16
C VAL A 556 -15.91 22.82 6.87
N ILE A 557 -15.79 22.39 8.13
CA ILE A 557 -16.97 22.01 8.94
C ILE A 557 -17.92 23.18 9.07
N LYS A 558 -17.43 24.40 9.31
CA LYS A 558 -18.26 25.59 9.48
C LYS A 558 -19.04 25.90 8.20
N ASN A 559 -18.42 25.73 7.04
CA ASN A 559 -19.09 25.87 5.74
C ASN A 559 -20.12 24.74 5.51
N PHE A 560 -19.78 23.50 5.84
CA PHE A 560 -20.70 22.36 5.78
C PHE A 560 -21.91 22.56 6.71
N VAL A 561 -21.69 22.96 7.97
CA VAL A 561 -22.73 23.27 8.95
C VAL A 561 -23.56 24.47 8.49
N LYS A 562 -22.95 25.48 7.86
CA LYS A 562 -23.67 26.62 7.29
C LYS A 562 -24.57 26.19 6.15
N GLU A 563 -24.08 25.39 5.21
CA GLU A 563 -24.88 24.84 4.11
C GLU A 563 -26.02 23.97 4.65
N LEU A 564 -25.73 23.10 5.62
CA LEU A 564 -26.73 22.26 6.28
C LEU A 564 -27.82 23.10 6.97
N LYS A 565 -27.45 24.15 7.70
CA LYS A 565 -28.41 25.08 8.33
C LYS A 565 -29.31 25.74 7.29
N LEU A 566 -28.74 26.19 6.17
CA LEU A 566 -29.50 26.84 5.10
C LEU A 566 -30.45 25.84 4.43
N LEU A 567 -29.97 24.66 4.03
CA LEU A 567 -30.79 23.62 3.40
C LEU A 567 -31.96 23.22 4.29
N ARG A 568 -31.74 23.01 5.58
CA ARG A 568 -32.80 22.68 6.54
C ARG A 568 -33.91 23.75 6.63
N MET A 569 -33.60 25.01 6.33
CA MET A 569 -34.59 26.08 6.36
C MET A 569 -35.51 26.09 5.14
N VAL A 570 -35.17 25.41 4.05
CA VAL A 570 -35.85 25.54 2.74
C VAL A 570 -36.08 24.22 2.00
N SER A 571 -35.52 23.09 2.47
CA SER A 571 -35.62 21.78 1.82
C SER A 571 -37.02 21.16 1.79
N TYR A 572 -38.03 21.86 2.33
CA TYR A 572 -39.43 21.50 2.21
C TYR A 572 -40.06 21.93 0.88
N HIS A 573 -39.39 22.79 0.10
CA HIS A 573 -39.93 23.34 -1.13
C HIS A 573 -39.62 22.44 -2.33
N ASP A 574 -40.62 22.12 -3.15
CA ASP A 574 -40.52 21.14 -4.25
C ASP A 574 -39.45 21.49 -5.31
N ASN A 575 -39.15 22.78 -5.49
CA ASN A 575 -38.10 23.24 -6.43
C ASN A 575 -36.72 23.46 -5.79
N ILE A 576 -36.47 22.92 -4.59
CA ILE A 576 -35.16 22.91 -3.93
C ILE A 576 -34.81 21.45 -3.63
N ASN A 577 -33.58 21.04 -3.96
CA ASN A 577 -33.17 19.65 -3.77
C ASN A 577 -33.31 19.24 -2.29
N ARG A 578 -34.05 18.16 -2.04
CA ARG A 578 -34.48 17.79 -0.70
C ARG A 578 -33.31 17.22 0.10
N PHE A 579 -33.12 17.78 1.29
CA PHE A 579 -32.22 17.24 2.30
C PHE A 579 -32.92 16.12 3.08
N LEU A 580 -32.31 14.94 3.11
CA LEU A 580 -32.86 13.75 3.75
C LEU A 580 -32.23 13.46 5.11
N GLY A 581 -30.96 13.82 5.28
CA GLY A 581 -30.20 13.64 6.52
C GLY A 581 -28.70 13.68 6.30
N ILE A 582 -27.95 13.10 7.22
CA ILE A 582 -26.49 12.97 7.14
C ILE A 582 -26.06 11.53 7.34
N THR A 583 -24.88 11.20 6.83
CA THR A 583 -24.14 10.00 7.21
C THR A 583 -22.70 10.40 7.52
N LYS A 584 -21.92 9.47 8.05
CA LYS A 584 -20.50 9.67 8.33
C LYS A 584 -19.71 8.50 7.80
N ASP A 585 -18.77 8.77 6.91
CA ASP A 585 -17.79 7.79 6.47
C ASP A 585 -16.46 7.98 7.23
N ASN A 586 -15.42 7.25 6.83
CA ASN A 586 -14.09 7.36 7.46
C ASN A 586 -13.39 8.70 7.15
N ILE A 587 -13.93 9.50 6.24
CA ILE A 587 -13.36 10.74 5.70
C ILE A 587 -14.02 11.96 6.37
N GLY A 588 -15.33 11.90 6.64
CA GLY A 588 -16.04 12.98 7.32
C GLY A 588 -17.57 12.86 7.27
N TYR A 589 -18.24 13.99 7.51
CA TYR A 589 -19.69 14.09 7.38
C TYR A 589 -20.09 14.21 5.90
N VAL A 590 -21.15 13.49 5.53
CA VAL A 590 -21.70 13.46 4.17
C VAL A 590 -23.19 13.81 4.24
N MET A 591 -23.66 14.70 3.36
CA MET A 591 -25.09 15.00 3.24
C MET A 591 -25.78 13.95 2.39
N VAL A 592 -26.94 13.49 2.86
CA VAL A 592 -27.84 12.61 2.12
C VAL A 592 -28.93 13.48 1.51
N LEU A 593 -28.92 13.58 0.18
CA LEU A 593 -29.85 14.39 -0.61
C LEU A 593 -30.72 13.48 -1.49
N GLU A 594 -31.85 14.01 -1.94
CA GLU A 594 -32.63 13.40 -3.01
C GLU A 594 -31.80 13.31 -4.30
N TYR A 595 -31.91 12.16 -4.96
CA TYR A 595 -31.25 11.92 -6.24
C TYR A 595 -32.07 12.51 -7.39
N ALA A 596 -31.59 13.60 -7.98
CA ALA A 596 -32.14 14.15 -9.21
C ALA A 596 -31.75 13.26 -10.41
N ASN A 597 -32.67 12.41 -10.83
CA ASN A 597 -32.40 11.30 -11.75
C ASN A 597 -31.99 11.71 -13.18
N GLU A 598 -32.32 12.93 -13.59
CA GLU A 598 -31.98 13.48 -14.91
C GLU A 598 -30.74 14.39 -14.90
N GLY A 599 -30.02 14.47 -13.78
CA GLY A 599 -28.78 15.24 -13.66
C GLY A 599 -28.97 16.76 -13.56
N ASN A 600 -27.92 17.52 -13.84
CA ASN A 600 -27.97 18.99 -13.86
C ASN A 600 -28.64 19.52 -15.14
N LEU A 601 -29.06 20.79 -15.10
CA LEU A 601 -29.80 21.42 -16.19
C LEU A 601 -28.97 21.50 -17.49
N ARG A 602 -27.66 21.72 -17.40
CA ARG A 602 -26.77 21.78 -18.57
C ARG A 602 -26.77 20.46 -19.33
N GLU A 603 -26.50 19.35 -18.65
CA GLU A 603 -26.49 18.02 -19.25
C GLU A 603 -27.87 17.62 -19.75
N TYR A 604 -28.92 17.98 -19.02
CA TYR A 604 -30.29 17.71 -19.43
C TYR A 604 -30.63 18.43 -20.74
N LEU A 605 -30.28 19.72 -20.83
CA LEU A 605 -30.47 20.50 -22.05
C LEU A 605 -29.64 19.93 -23.19
N GLU A 606 -28.36 19.60 -23.00
CA GLU A 606 -27.52 18.99 -24.03
C GLU A 606 -28.13 17.69 -24.60
N LYS A 607 -28.73 16.85 -23.75
CA LYS A 607 -29.32 15.57 -24.16
C LYS A 607 -30.72 15.69 -24.76
N LYS A 608 -31.50 16.69 -24.34
CA LYS A 608 -32.94 16.76 -24.62
C LYS A 608 -33.39 18.01 -25.37
N PHE A 609 -32.48 18.92 -25.72
CA PHE A 609 -32.83 20.23 -26.29
C PHE A 609 -33.84 20.16 -27.43
N ASP A 610 -33.62 19.27 -28.39
CA ASP A 610 -34.44 19.11 -29.60
C ASP A 610 -35.85 18.56 -29.30
N SER A 611 -36.01 17.89 -28.16
CA SER A 611 -37.30 17.34 -27.72
C SER A 611 -38.12 18.31 -26.85
N LEU A 612 -37.50 19.38 -26.34
CA LEU A 612 -38.13 20.30 -25.39
C LEU A 612 -38.95 21.39 -26.11
N GLN A 613 -40.25 21.41 -25.82
CA GLN A 613 -41.14 22.49 -26.28
C GLN A 613 -40.98 23.74 -25.41
N TRP A 614 -41.48 24.88 -25.91
CA TRP A 614 -41.40 26.16 -25.18
C TRP A 614 -42.11 26.09 -23.83
N GLU A 615 -43.20 25.35 -23.74
CA GLU A 615 -43.95 25.13 -22.50
C GLU A 615 -43.07 24.45 -21.44
N ASN A 616 -42.24 23.47 -21.83
CA ASN A 616 -41.29 22.83 -20.91
C ASN A 616 -40.24 23.83 -20.42
N LYS A 617 -39.65 24.62 -21.33
CA LYS A 617 -38.61 25.60 -21.00
C LYS A 617 -39.14 26.70 -20.07
N ILE A 618 -40.35 27.19 -20.32
CA ILE A 618 -41.04 28.15 -19.48
C ILE A 618 -41.33 27.55 -18.11
N GLN A 619 -41.81 26.30 -18.05
CA GLN A 619 -42.07 25.62 -16.79
C GLN A 619 -40.79 25.47 -15.96
N MET A 620 -39.67 25.06 -16.56
CA MET A 620 -38.38 24.97 -15.88
C MET A 620 -37.94 26.34 -15.32
N ALA A 621 -38.08 27.41 -16.10
CA ALA A 621 -37.77 28.77 -15.64
C ALA A 621 -38.67 29.22 -14.49
N LEU A 622 -39.96 28.89 -14.52
CA LEU A 622 -40.91 29.15 -13.44
C LEU A 622 -40.53 28.39 -12.16
N ASP A 623 -40.15 27.12 -12.29
CA ASP A 623 -39.75 26.28 -11.16
C ASP A 623 -38.46 26.78 -10.50
N ILE A 624 -37.46 27.19 -11.29
CA ILE A 624 -36.25 27.86 -10.77
C ILE A 624 -36.63 29.15 -10.04
N THR A 625 -37.53 29.95 -10.63
CA THR A 625 -37.99 31.22 -10.03
C THR A 625 -38.73 30.99 -8.71
N ARG A 626 -39.55 29.94 -8.61
CA ARG A 626 -40.23 29.53 -7.36
C ARG A 626 -39.23 29.12 -6.29
N GLY A 627 -38.23 28.31 -6.64
CA GLY A 627 -37.13 27.95 -5.74
C GLY A 627 -36.38 29.17 -5.21
N LEU A 628 -36.03 30.12 -6.09
CA LEU A 628 -35.39 31.39 -5.71
C LEU A 628 -36.27 32.25 -4.82
N LEU A 629 -37.59 32.33 -5.10
CA LEU A 629 -38.54 33.05 -4.25
C LEU A 629 -38.60 32.45 -2.84
N CYS A 630 -38.56 31.12 -2.73
CA CYS A 630 -38.48 30.43 -1.44
C CYS A 630 -37.21 30.82 -0.68
N LEU A 631 -36.04 30.77 -1.33
CA LEU A 631 -34.77 31.19 -0.71
C LEU A 631 -34.81 32.64 -0.25
N HIS A 632 -35.27 33.55 -1.11
CA HIS A 632 -35.35 34.98 -0.81
C HIS A 632 -36.36 35.29 0.32
N SER A 633 -37.47 34.55 0.42
CA SER A 633 -38.42 34.68 1.53
C SER A 633 -37.82 34.38 2.91
N ARG A 634 -36.70 33.63 2.93
CA ARG A 634 -35.90 33.33 4.14
C ARG A 634 -34.65 34.20 4.25
N ASN A 635 -34.53 35.26 3.45
CA ASN A 635 -33.35 36.13 3.34
C ASN A 635 -32.06 35.37 2.95
N ILE A 636 -32.17 34.28 2.18
CA ILE A 636 -31.03 33.51 1.69
C ILE A 636 -30.70 33.96 0.26
N ILE A 637 -29.46 34.38 0.01
CA ILE A 637 -28.95 34.68 -1.33
C ILE A 637 -28.18 33.45 -1.83
N HIS A 638 -28.57 32.87 -2.97
CA HIS A 638 -27.98 31.62 -3.49
C HIS A 638 -26.48 31.73 -3.80
N ARG A 639 -26.04 32.86 -4.38
CA ARG A 639 -24.64 33.19 -4.74
C ARG A 639 -23.93 32.27 -5.74
N ASP A 640 -24.50 31.11 -6.04
CA ASP A 640 -23.93 30.14 -6.99
C ASP A 640 -25.01 29.55 -7.93
N LEU A 641 -25.93 30.41 -8.40
CA LEU A 641 -27.01 29.95 -9.29
C LEU A 641 -26.46 29.76 -10.71
N VAL A 642 -26.02 28.55 -11.01
CA VAL A 642 -25.50 28.13 -12.30
C VAL A 642 -26.30 26.94 -12.84
N ASN A 643 -26.15 26.62 -14.12
CA ASN A 643 -26.81 25.47 -14.75
C ASN A 643 -25.99 24.16 -14.64
N GLN A 644 -24.92 24.14 -13.83
CA GLN A 644 -23.97 23.03 -13.68
C GLN A 644 -24.28 22.13 -12.48
#